data_AF-A0A2V3ZFK0-F1
#
_entry.id   AF-A0A2V3ZFK0-F1
#
_cell.length_a   1.000
_cell.length_b   1.000
_cell.length_c   1.000
_cell.angle_alpha   90.00
_cell.angle_beta   90.00
_cell.angle_gamma   90.00
#
_symmetry.space_group_name_H-M   'P 1'
#
loop_
_entity.id
_entity.type
_entity.pdbx_description
1 polymer ?
#
loop_
_entity_poly.entity_id
_entity_poly.type
_entity_poly.pdbx_seq_one_letter_code
_entity_poly.pdbx_strand_id
1 'polypeptide(L)'
;MNIRHRITHGLAVAGLGGALASSSILAGVALLLAVLGGYAIWKKEMPRRNWDTPKELRLLHFAFWFFVLVSLLSWAFEGFEYEGGKTLGTHARLILFWPIAIALIAARVRATTVFSAFVVGGLVVIGLFALHVIDLSGNLNVLWRLRFGAGINPIQFGNLAMLTSLLCLIGGFYFKAARRGKLAIFAVIVGLATLAIALMSQTRSNLIALPAALALLLFLIPRKLIIPGIIVLAMVGTLSVMNSERFTNSLDALVEGNLDKSLELRLQAWKVAGSAFVANPLLGAGLSGYHEIAEAQESKAFRDCCTDHAHNDTMQQAATKGLPGILSWIFLMFIPLVTALRLVRSGNLEIACLAGGGAMIPASYLIFGLTEATLDRSLFLTFYLLSVSATFAALFNALSASYTRQRAVKVSATVITKDEEDHIVDCLKSARLIADEIIVLDSGSSDRTVELARQYADVVEQTDWPGFGIQKQRALERATGDWVLSIDADERITPELAREINHTLADARADAYKLPWAVTIYGKRLDFGRSGRAPLRLFRKEGVRFSDALVHEKILLPRGRVVKTMRGRLTHYTHRNFGHALEKSAKYAWLGSQQKYRRGKRTRSLIYPTIRGIMTFVQVYFIRFGFLDGAVGYLVAVTYAQGSFNKYAGLWTLTRTERRMRG
;
A
#
# COMPACT_ATOMS: atom_id res chain seq x y z
N MET A 1 28.19 16.16 10.81
CA MET A 1 27.48 14.90 11.12
C MET A 1 28.28 14.16 12.18
N ASN A 2 27.71 13.87 13.35
CA ASN A 2 28.42 13.41 14.57
C ASN A 2 29.00 11.97 14.42
N ILE A 3 30.15 11.62 15.02
CA ILE A 3 30.84 10.32 14.87
C ILE A 3 29.92 9.14 15.21
N ARG A 4 29.13 9.25 16.28
CA ARG A 4 28.12 8.23 16.66
C ARG A 4 27.07 7.98 15.57
N HIS A 5 26.77 8.98 14.74
CA HIS A 5 25.81 8.88 13.62
C HIS A 5 26.39 8.08 12.45
N ARG A 6 27.70 8.21 12.17
CA ARG A 6 28.39 7.42 11.15
C ARG A 6 28.47 5.94 11.54
N ILE A 7 28.71 5.65 12.82
CA ILE A 7 28.78 4.27 13.35
C ILE A 7 27.43 3.56 13.21
N THR A 8 26.32 4.20 13.58
CA THR A 8 24.98 3.58 13.46
C THR A 8 24.57 3.33 12.02
N HIS A 9 24.94 4.22 11.08
CA HIS A 9 24.69 4.02 9.66
C HIS A 9 25.59 2.92 9.08
N GLY A 10 26.86 2.88 9.46
CA GLY A 10 27.80 1.83 9.06
C GLY A 10 27.35 0.44 9.50
N LEU A 11 26.90 0.29 10.75
CA LEU A 11 26.37 -0.97 11.28
C LEU A 11 25.07 -1.40 10.57
N ALA A 12 24.17 -0.46 10.29
CA ALA A 12 22.95 -0.77 9.55
C ALA A 12 23.26 -1.25 8.13
N VAL A 13 24.17 -0.57 7.42
CA VAL A 13 24.56 -0.93 6.04
C VAL A 13 25.32 -2.25 6.00
N ALA A 14 26.26 -2.49 6.92
CA ALA A 14 27.00 -3.75 7.02
C ALA A 14 26.09 -4.93 7.38
N GLY A 15 25.17 -4.73 8.33
CA GLY A 15 24.15 -5.73 8.69
C GLY A 15 23.21 -6.04 7.52
N LEU A 16 22.76 -5.02 6.78
CA LEU A 16 21.94 -5.21 5.59
C LEU A 16 22.69 -5.99 4.50
N GLY A 17 23.94 -5.61 4.20
CA GLY A 17 24.78 -6.31 3.23
C GLY A 17 24.98 -7.78 3.59
N GLY A 18 25.34 -8.06 4.85
CA GLY A 18 25.54 -9.43 5.33
C GLY A 18 24.26 -10.28 5.33
N ALA A 19 23.12 -9.71 5.70
CA ALA A 19 21.85 -10.43 5.77
C ALA A 19 21.27 -10.76 4.39
N LEU A 20 21.58 -9.94 3.38
CA LEU A 20 21.14 -10.14 2.00
C LEU A 20 22.08 -11.09 1.23
N ALA A 21 23.37 -11.10 1.57
CA ALA A 21 24.39 -11.90 0.88
C ALA A 21 24.59 -13.32 1.46
N SER A 22 24.31 -13.53 2.75
CA SER A 22 24.53 -14.82 3.42
C SER A 22 23.27 -15.71 3.43
N SER A 23 23.46 -17.01 3.18
CA SER A 23 22.44 -18.06 3.32
C SER A 23 22.54 -18.84 4.65
N SER A 24 23.47 -18.48 5.54
CA SER A 24 23.82 -19.25 6.75
C SER A 24 23.37 -18.58 8.05
N ILE A 25 23.67 -19.18 9.21
CA ILE A 25 23.45 -18.62 10.57
C ILE A 25 24.04 -17.20 10.73
N LEU A 26 25.12 -16.88 10.01
CA LEU A 26 25.69 -15.53 9.92
C LEU A 26 24.67 -14.49 9.40
N ALA A 27 23.69 -14.90 8.59
CA ALA A 27 22.59 -14.05 8.15
C ALA A 27 21.68 -13.64 9.32
N GLY A 28 21.52 -14.46 10.36
CA GLY A 28 20.73 -14.14 11.56
C GLY A 28 21.35 -13.02 12.40
N VAL A 29 22.68 -13.06 12.60
CA VAL A 29 23.42 -11.98 13.28
C VAL A 29 23.38 -10.69 12.46
N ALA A 30 23.58 -10.79 11.14
CA ALA A 30 23.50 -9.65 10.24
C ALA A 30 22.08 -9.04 10.19
N LEU A 31 21.03 -9.88 10.24
CA LEU A 31 19.62 -9.50 10.32
C LEU A 31 19.35 -8.70 11.60
N LEU A 32 19.84 -9.18 12.76
CA LEU A 32 19.72 -8.47 14.03
C LEU A 32 20.41 -7.11 14.00
N LEU A 33 21.63 -7.04 13.46
CA LEU A 33 22.37 -5.78 13.30
C LEU A 33 21.64 -4.79 12.39
N ALA A 34 21.05 -5.27 11.28
CA ALA A 34 20.24 -4.45 10.39
C ALA A 34 18.98 -3.91 11.08
N VAL A 35 18.28 -4.75 11.85
CA VAL A 35 17.09 -4.34 12.61
C VAL A 35 17.43 -3.32 13.69
N LEU A 36 18.48 -3.56 14.48
CA LEU A 36 18.94 -2.65 15.53
C LEU A 36 19.41 -1.31 14.95
N GLY A 37 20.18 -1.35 13.85
CA GLY A 37 20.62 -0.15 13.14
C GLY A 37 19.45 0.66 12.57
N GLY A 38 18.49 -0.02 11.94
CA GLY A 38 17.26 0.60 11.42
C GLY A 38 16.41 1.23 12.53
N TYR A 39 16.24 0.54 13.66
CA TYR A 39 15.53 1.06 14.84
C TYR A 39 16.22 2.29 15.43
N ALA A 40 17.55 2.28 15.53
CA ALA A 40 18.32 3.42 16.01
C ALA A 40 18.17 4.65 15.11
N ILE A 41 18.21 4.46 13.78
CA ILE A 41 17.93 5.53 12.80
C ILE A 41 16.51 6.05 12.99
N TRP A 42 15.53 5.15 13.08
CA TRP A 42 14.12 5.50 13.25
C TRP A 42 13.88 6.35 14.51
N LYS A 43 14.33 5.88 15.67
CA LYS A 43 14.13 6.56 16.96
C LYS A 43 14.75 7.96 16.99
N LYS A 44 15.82 8.19 16.24
CA LYS A 44 16.59 9.45 16.28
C LYS A 44 16.21 10.44 15.18
N GLU A 45 16.05 9.98 13.95
CA GLU A 45 15.81 10.85 12.79
C GLU A 45 14.32 11.18 12.60
N MET A 46 13.41 10.29 12.98
CA MET A 46 12.00 10.44 12.63
C MET A 46 11.23 11.45 13.50
N PRO A 47 11.42 11.48 14.84
CA PRO A 47 10.80 12.52 15.68
C PRO A 47 11.25 13.93 15.29
N ARG A 48 12.54 14.10 14.96
CA ARG A 48 13.10 15.41 14.51
C ARG A 48 12.46 15.94 13.23
N ARG A 49 11.82 15.06 12.46
CA ARG A 49 11.22 15.38 11.16
C ARG A 49 9.71 15.53 11.24
N ASN A 50 9.09 15.42 12.42
CA ASN A 50 7.64 15.26 12.58
C ASN A 50 7.09 14.20 11.61
N TRP A 51 7.87 13.14 11.36
CA TRP A 51 7.54 12.20 10.29
C TRP A 51 6.37 11.33 10.72
N ASP A 52 5.20 11.68 10.18
CA ASP A 52 4.03 10.85 10.33
C ASP A 52 4.06 9.74 9.28
N THR A 53 4.15 8.50 9.74
CA THR A 53 4.37 7.35 8.87
C THR A 53 3.19 7.21 7.90
N PRO A 54 3.40 7.19 6.57
CA PRO A 54 2.30 7.03 5.63
C PRO A 54 1.51 5.74 5.87
N LYS A 55 0.19 5.80 5.77
CA LYS A 55 -0.70 4.63 5.90
C LYS A 55 -0.27 3.50 4.96
N GLU A 56 0.10 3.86 3.74
CA GLU A 56 0.56 2.94 2.71
C GLU A 56 1.82 2.21 3.18
N LEU A 57 2.80 2.92 3.75
CA LEU A 57 4.03 2.31 4.25
C LEU A 57 3.78 1.35 5.43
N ARG A 58 2.81 1.66 6.30
CA ARG A 58 2.34 0.73 7.36
C ARG A 58 1.69 -0.54 6.77
N LEU A 59 0.92 -0.41 5.68
CA LEU A 59 0.33 -1.55 4.98
C LEU A 59 1.38 -2.44 4.33
N LEU A 60 2.39 -1.86 3.66
CA LEU A 60 3.49 -2.66 3.12
C LEU A 60 4.23 -3.39 4.25
N HIS A 61 4.53 -2.69 5.35
CA HIS A 61 5.17 -3.32 6.51
C HIS A 61 4.37 -4.53 7.04
N PHE A 62 3.05 -4.37 7.18
CA PHE A 62 2.16 -5.46 7.55
C PHE A 62 2.24 -6.63 6.57
N ALA A 63 2.20 -6.37 5.25
CA ALA A 63 2.25 -7.42 4.23
C ALA A 63 3.48 -8.31 4.36
N PHE A 64 4.66 -7.69 4.53
CA PHE A 64 5.93 -8.39 4.69
C PHE A 64 6.01 -9.17 6.00
N TRP A 65 5.64 -8.54 7.12
CA TRP A 65 5.69 -9.21 8.43
C TRP A 65 4.65 -10.30 8.59
N PHE A 66 3.45 -10.12 8.03
CA PHE A 66 2.40 -11.13 8.09
C PHE A 66 2.83 -12.40 7.35
N PHE A 67 3.50 -12.29 6.21
CA PHE A 67 4.07 -13.44 5.51
C PHE A 67 5.09 -14.21 6.36
N VAL A 68 5.99 -13.49 7.04
CA VAL A 68 6.99 -14.10 7.94
C VAL A 68 6.30 -14.77 9.13
N LEU A 69 5.32 -14.09 9.74
CA LEU A 69 4.59 -14.62 10.88
C LEU A 69 3.85 -15.92 10.52
N VAL A 70 3.15 -15.96 9.38
CA VAL A 70 2.46 -17.17 8.93
C VAL A 70 3.47 -18.30 8.68
N SER A 71 4.64 -17.99 8.13
CA SER A 71 5.70 -19.00 7.90
C SER A 71 6.30 -19.51 9.20
N LEU A 72 6.55 -18.63 10.16
CA LEU A 72 7.00 -18.99 11.50
C LEU A 72 5.97 -19.88 12.23
N LEU A 73 4.69 -19.53 12.14
CA LEU A 73 3.62 -20.31 12.76
C LEU A 73 3.51 -21.69 12.12
N SER A 74 3.56 -21.79 10.78
CA SER A 74 3.55 -23.07 10.06
C SER A 74 4.73 -23.97 10.48
N TRP A 75 5.94 -23.43 10.57
CA TRP A 75 7.11 -24.16 11.08
C TRP A 75 6.96 -24.61 12.54
N ALA A 76 6.37 -23.76 13.39
CA ALA A 76 6.12 -24.11 14.78
C ALA A 76 5.05 -25.21 14.92
N PHE A 77 4.01 -25.20 14.08
CA PHE A 77 2.98 -26.23 14.07
C PHE A 77 3.47 -27.58 13.54
N GLU A 78 4.44 -27.56 12.63
CA GLU A 78 5.13 -28.73 12.09
C GLU A 78 6.11 -29.36 13.09
N GLY A 79 6.44 -28.68 14.20
CA GLY A 79 7.34 -29.22 15.23
C GLY A 79 8.80 -28.82 15.07
N PHE A 80 9.09 -27.69 14.42
CA PHE A 80 10.42 -27.10 14.29
C PHE A 80 11.44 -27.93 13.48
N GLU A 81 10.98 -28.59 12.42
CA GLU A 81 11.84 -29.39 11.56
C GLU A 81 12.94 -28.59 10.87
N TYR A 82 14.07 -29.25 10.59
CA TYR A 82 15.25 -28.61 10.02
C TYR A 82 15.02 -28.07 8.61
N GLU A 83 14.37 -28.84 7.73
CA GLU A 83 14.08 -28.43 6.35
C GLU A 83 13.10 -27.24 6.33
N GLY A 84 12.03 -27.29 7.13
CA GLY A 84 11.16 -26.14 7.36
C GLY A 84 11.91 -24.91 7.88
N GLY A 85 12.93 -25.09 8.72
CA GLY A 85 13.81 -24.04 9.22
C GLY A 85 14.62 -23.33 8.13
N LYS A 86 15.10 -24.05 7.10
CA LYS A 86 15.79 -23.44 5.95
C LYS A 86 14.86 -22.54 5.14
N THR A 87 13.64 -23.02 4.87
CA THR A 87 12.60 -22.26 4.17
C THR A 87 12.22 -21.01 4.96
N LEU A 88 12.04 -21.14 6.28
CA LEU A 88 11.80 -20.01 7.17
C LEU A 88 12.97 -19.00 7.13
N GLY A 89 14.22 -19.46 7.08
CA GLY A 89 15.39 -18.59 6.94
C GLY A 89 15.35 -17.73 5.67
N THR A 90 14.84 -18.29 4.56
CA THR A 90 14.59 -17.54 3.33
C THR A 90 13.48 -16.50 3.53
N HIS A 91 12.35 -16.89 4.10
CA HIS A 91 11.21 -15.99 4.34
C HIS A 91 11.56 -14.88 5.34
N ALA A 92 12.37 -15.15 6.35
CA ALA A 92 12.78 -14.22 7.40
C ALA A 92 13.50 -12.97 6.86
N ARG A 93 14.07 -13.01 5.65
CA ARG A 93 14.64 -11.84 4.98
C ARG A 93 13.62 -10.71 4.82
N LEU A 94 12.32 -11.01 4.67
CA LEU A 94 11.27 -10.01 4.56
C LEU A 94 11.13 -9.11 5.81
N ILE A 95 11.64 -9.54 6.98
CA ILE A 95 11.75 -8.70 8.18
C ILE A 95 12.52 -7.41 7.89
N LEU A 96 13.52 -7.47 7.00
CA LEU A 96 14.38 -6.35 6.64
C LEU A 96 13.66 -5.23 5.88
N PHE A 97 12.42 -5.44 5.42
CA PHE A 97 11.67 -4.42 4.70
C PHE A 97 11.64 -3.09 5.46
N TRP A 98 11.35 -3.14 6.77
CA TRP A 98 11.20 -1.93 7.57
C TRP A 98 12.53 -1.19 7.82
N PRO A 99 13.60 -1.86 8.28
CA PRO A 99 14.93 -1.25 8.33
C PRO A 99 15.40 -0.66 7.00
N ILE A 100 15.22 -1.39 5.89
CA ILE A 100 15.62 -0.93 4.55
C ILE A 100 14.80 0.30 4.16
N ALA A 101 13.48 0.23 4.24
CA ALA A 101 12.60 1.35 3.86
C ALA A 101 12.93 2.62 4.65
N ILE A 102 13.14 2.50 5.97
CA ILE A 102 13.56 3.63 6.82
C ILE A 102 14.91 4.18 6.39
N ALA A 103 15.90 3.32 6.16
CA ALA A 103 17.23 3.75 5.75
C ALA A 103 17.18 4.51 4.41
N LEU A 104 16.46 3.99 3.41
CA LEU A 104 16.34 4.59 2.09
C LEU A 104 15.53 5.90 2.11
N ILE A 105 14.47 5.99 2.93
CA ILE A 105 13.71 7.23 3.14
C ILE A 105 14.58 8.26 3.87
N ALA A 106 15.28 7.86 4.93
CA ALA A 106 16.15 8.75 5.69
C ALA A 106 17.30 9.31 4.84
N ALA A 107 17.86 8.48 3.96
CA ALA A 107 18.89 8.82 2.98
C ALA A 107 18.37 9.63 1.77
N ARG A 108 17.05 9.89 1.69
CA ARG A 108 16.41 10.63 0.60
C ARG A 108 16.74 10.06 -0.78
N VAL A 109 16.71 8.73 -0.91
CA VAL A 109 16.90 8.04 -2.18
C VAL A 109 15.91 8.59 -3.21
N ARG A 110 16.43 8.98 -4.38
CA ARG A 110 15.68 9.61 -5.48
C ARG A 110 15.41 8.61 -6.60
N ALA A 111 14.48 8.95 -7.49
CA ALA A 111 14.20 8.16 -8.70
C ALA A 111 15.46 7.89 -9.53
N THR A 112 16.36 8.88 -9.67
CA THR A 112 17.64 8.71 -10.38
C THR A 112 18.44 7.53 -9.86
N THR A 113 18.51 7.37 -8.54
CA THR A 113 19.31 6.32 -7.91
C THR A 113 18.69 4.95 -8.15
N VAL A 114 17.37 4.84 -7.96
CA VAL A 114 16.62 3.58 -8.17
C VAL A 114 16.71 3.12 -9.63
N PHE A 115 16.43 4.00 -10.59
CA PHE A 115 16.48 3.61 -12.00
C PHE A 115 17.90 3.36 -12.50
N SER A 116 18.90 4.09 -11.99
CA SER A 116 20.30 3.77 -12.33
C SER A 116 20.70 2.39 -11.78
N ALA A 117 20.24 2.01 -10.58
CA ALA A 117 20.50 0.69 -10.02
C ALA A 117 19.89 -0.43 -10.87
N PHE A 118 18.67 -0.24 -11.41
CA PHE A 118 18.10 -1.20 -12.35
C PHE A 118 18.88 -1.30 -13.67
N VAL A 119 19.36 -0.16 -14.20
CA VAL A 119 20.26 -0.16 -15.38
C VAL A 119 21.55 -0.92 -15.10
N VAL A 120 22.16 -0.72 -13.92
CA VAL A 120 23.33 -1.50 -13.50
C VAL A 120 22.99 -2.99 -13.40
N GLY A 121 21.81 -3.34 -12.87
CA GLY A 121 21.32 -4.73 -12.89
C GLY A 121 21.24 -5.32 -14.29
N GLY A 122 20.77 -4.55 -15.28
CA GLY A 122 20.77 -4.96 -16.68
C GLY A 122 22.18 -5.16 -17.25
N LEU A 123 23.13 -4.29 -16.90
CA LEU A 123 24.54 -4.46 -17.27
C LEU A 123 25.16 -5.73 -16.66
N VAL A 124 24.79 -6.09 -15.43
CA VAL A 124 25.23 -7.36 -14.82
C VAL A 124 24.70 -8.55 -15.62
N VAL A 125 23.42 -8.54 -16.02
CA VAL A 125 22.84 -9.59 -16.88
C VAL A 125 23.59 -9.71 -18.20
N ILE A 126 23.90 -8.58 -18.85
CA ILE A 126 24.66 -8.54 -20.11
C ILE A 126 26.09 -9.07 -19.88
N GLY A 127 26.75 -8.67 -18.80
CA GLY A 127 28.10 -9.12 -18.45
C GLY A 127 28.17 -10.64 -18.21
N LEU A 128 27.21 -11.19 -17.45
CA LEU A 128 27.10 -12.64 -17.24
C LEU A 128 26.89 -13.41 -18.55
N PHE A 129 26.08 -12.84 -19.45
CA PHE A 129 25.90 -13.41 -20.79
C PHE A 129 27.19 -13.36 -21.62
N ALA A 130 27.89 -12.23 -21.62
CA ALA A 130 29.16 -12.10 -22.32
C ALA A 130 30.22 -13.09 -21.81
N LEU A 131 30.33 -13.28 -20.49
CA LEU A 131 31.23 -14.27 -19.89
C LEU A 131 30.90 -15.70 -20.36
N HIS A 132 29.61 -16.03 -20.46
CA HIS A 132 29.21 -17.35 -20.95
C HIS A 132 29.48 -17.54 -22.45
N VAL A 133 29.32 -16.50 -23.27
CA VAL A 133 29.70 -16.54 -24.69
C VAL A 133 31.21 -16.77 -24.84
N ILE A 134 32.02 -16.16 -23.97
CA ILE A 134 33.48 -16.36 -23.94
C ILE A 134 33.82 -17.80 -23.54
N ASP A 135 33.14 -18.35 -22.53
CA ASP A 135 33.32 -19.75 -22.08
C ASP A 135 33.02 -20.76 -23.20
N LEU A 136 32.04 -20.46 -24.05
CA LEU A 136 31.71 -21.24 -25.25
C LEU A 136 32.66 -20.99 -26.44
N SER A 137 33.78 -20.30 -26.23
CA SER A 137 34.75 -19.91 -27.26
C SER A 137 34.11 -19.17 -28.45
N GLY A 138 33.00 -18.45 -28.22
CA GLY A 138 32.27 -17.73 -29.26
C GLY A 138 31.45 -18.62 -30.22
N ASN A 139 31.24 -19.91 -29.91
CA ASN A 139 30.42 -20.78 -30.76
C ASN A 139 28.92 -20.45 -30.62
N LEU A 140 28.45 -19.49 -31.42
CA LEU A 140 27.08 -19.00 -31.43
C LEU A 140 26.05 -20.10 -31.74
N ASN A 141 26.39 -21.12 -32.53
CA ASN A 141 25.46 -22.20 -32.87
C ASN A 141 25.11 -23.07 -31.67
N VAL A 142 26.04 -23.24 -30.72
CA VAL A 142 25.79 -23.94 -29.45
C VAL A 142 25.01 -23.05 -28.49
N LEU A 143 25.31 -21.75 -28.47
CA LEU A 143 24.63 -20.75 -27.64
C LEU A 143 23.11 -20.68 -27.91
N TRP A 144 22.70 -20.72 -29.18
CA TRP A 144 21.28 -20.67 -29.57
C TRP A 144 20.50 -21.95 -29.23
N ARG A 145 21.20 -23.08 -29.07
CA ARG A 145 20.61 -24.39 -28.72
C ARG A 145 20.56 -24.62 -27.20
N LEU A 146 21.40 -23.94 -26.42
CA LEU A 146 21.45 -24.08 -24.97
C LEU A 146 20.56 -23.06 -24.26
N ARG A 147 19.90 -23.49 -23.19
CA ARG A 147 19.16 -22.58 -22.31
C ARG A 147 20.13 -21.80 -21.44
N PHE A 148 20.26 -20.51 -21.73
CA PHE A 148 21.11 -19.66 -20.93
C PHE A 148 20.54 -19.42 -19.52
N GLY A 149 21.34 -19.75 -18.51
CA GLY A 149 20.99 -19.56 -17.10
C GLY A 149 22.06 -18.89 -16.24
N ALA A 150 23.21 -18.50 -16.82
CA ALA A 150 24.30 -17.83 -16.09
C ALA A 150 24.76 -18.51 -14.78
N GLY A 151 24.80 -19.86 -14.75
CA GLY A 151 25.15 -20.62 -13.54
C GLY A 151 24.03 -20.75 -12.50
N ILE A 152 22.83 -20.25 -12.79
CA ILE A 152 21.60 -20.52 -12.05
C ILE A 152 20.55 -21.18 -12.96
N ASN A 153 19.40 -21.55 -12.41
CA ASN A 153 18.31 -22.13 -13.18
C ASN A 153 17.87 -21.16 -14.32
N PRO A 154 17.77 -21.61 -15.59
CA PRO A 154 17.39 -20.74 -16.72
C PRO A 154 16.03 -20.05 -16.58
N ILE A 155 15.06 -20.68 -15.90
CA ILE A 155 13.75 -20.07 -15.61
C ILE A 155 13.91 -18.89 -14.65
N GLN A 156 14.69 -19.11 -13.61
CA GLN A 156 14.98 -18.10 -12.60
C GLN A 156 15.72 -16.90 -13.19
N PHE A 157 16.76 -17.18 -13.98
CA PHE A 157 17.52 -16.17 -14.69
C PHE A 157 16.63 -15.38 -15.67
N GLY A 158 15.89 -16.08 -16.53
CA GLY A 158 15.02 -15.48 -17.54
C GLY A 158 13.98 -14.53 -16.95
N ASN A 159 13.32 -14.93 -15.85
CA ASN A 159 12.31 -14.11 -15.17
C ASN A 159 12.93 -12.83 -14.57
N LEU A 160 14.07 -12.93 -13.87
CA LEU A 160 14.76 -11.77 -13.27
C LEU A 160 15.33 -10.82 -14.33
N ALA A 161 15.91 -11.37 -15.40
CA ALA A 161 16.37 -10.59 -16.54
C ALA A 161 15.23 -9.82 -17.20
N MET A 162 14.07 -10.46 -17.40
CA MET A 162 12.90 -9.80 -17.99
C MET A 162 12.36 -8.68 -17.08
N LEU A 163 12.21 -8.92 -15.78
CA LEU A 163 11.78 -7.86 -14.85
C LEU A 163 12.78 -6.68 -14.84
N THR A 164 14.08 -6.98 -14.80
CA THR A 164 15.14 -5.96 -14.85
C THR A 164 15.06 -5.15 -16.14
N SER A 165 14.87 -5.79 -17.28
CA SER A 165 14.64 -5.13 -18.57
C SER A 165 13.46 -4.15 -18.51
N LEU A 166 12.31 -4.58 -18.03
CA LEU A 166 11.11 -3.75 -17.94
C LEU A 166 11.33 -2.54 -17.03
N LEU A 167 12.05 -2.71 -15.92
CA LEU A 167 12.41 -1.62 -15.02
C LEU A 167 13.41 -0.65 -15.65
N CYS A 168 14.35 -1.13 -16.48
CA CYS A 168 15.23 -0.28 -17.30
C CYS A 168 14.44 0.55 -18.31
N LEU A 169 13.44 -0.03 -18.97
CA LEU A 169 12.58 0.68 -19.92
C LEU A 169 11.77 1.78 -19.23
N ILE A 170 11.22 1.52 -18.03
CA ILE A 170 10.58 2.55 -17.20
C ILE A 170 11.60 3.64 -16.81
N GLY A 171 12.82 3.26 -16.47
CA GLY A 171 13.94 4.17 -16.23
C GLY A 171 14.24 5.06 -17.45
N GLY A 172 14.14 4.52 -18.67
CA GLY A 172 14.24 5.28 -19.91
C GLY A 172 13.21 6.40 -20.03
N PHE A 173 11.93 6.10 -19.74
CA PHE A 173 10.87 7.12 -19.67
C PHE A 173 11.18 8.20 -18.62
N TYR A 174 11.65 7.78 -17.44
CA TYR A 174 12.03 8.70 -16.38
C TYR A 174 13.20 9.61 -16.79
N PHE A 175 14.29 9.08 -17.33
CA PHE A 175 15.45 9.88 -17.73
C PHE A 175 15.13 10.82 -18.88
N LYS A 176 14.24 10.42 -19.80
CA LYS A 176 13.71 11.30 -20.85
C LYS A 176 12.94 12.47 -20.23
N ALA A 177 12.05 12.18 -19.29
CA ALA A 177 11.29 13.20 -18.55
C ALA A 177 12.20 14.18 -17.79
N ALA A 178 13.27 13.66 -17.19
CA ALA A 178 14.26 14.42 -16.44
C ALA A 178 15.25 15.20 -17.34
N ARG A 179 14.99 15.28 -18.66
CA ARG A 179 15.88 15.92 -19.66
C ARG A 179 17.29 15.34 -19.73
N ARG A 180 17.46 14.06 -19.37
CA ARG A 180 18.73 13.31 -19.43
C ARG A 180 18.72 12.34 -20.62
N GLY A 181 18.66 12.89 -21.83
CA GLY A 181 18.46 12.10 -23.07
C GLY A 181 19.47 10.97 -23.28
N LYS A 182 20.76 11.21 -23.01
CA LYS A 182 21.82 10.18 -23.14
C LYS A 182 21.56 8.98 -22.21
N LEU A 183 21.21 9.24 -20.95
CA LEU A 183 20.88 8.18 -19.99
C LEU A 183 19.56 7.48 -20.34
N ALA A 184 18.61 8.19 -20.93
CA ALA A 184 17.37 7.60 -21.41
C ALA A 184 17.64 6.58 -22.53
N ILE A 185 18.42 6.96 -23.54
CA ILE A 185 18.81 6.07 -24.64
C ILE A 185 19.61 4.89 -24.09
N PHE A 186 20.59 5.15 -23.22
CA PHE A 186 21.38 4.10 -22.60
C PHE A 186 20.53 3.09 -21.82
N ALA A 187 19.60 3.58 -20.98
CA ALA A 187 18.68 2.71 -20.24
C ALA A 187 17.78 1.88 -21.15
N VAL A 188 17.32 2.44 -22.29
CA VAL A 188 16.54 1.71 -23.28
C VAL A 188 17.39 0.64 -23.97
N ILE A 189 18.61 0.96 -24.40
CA ILE A 189 19.53 -0.01 -25.03
C ILE A 189 19.81 -1.17 -24.08
N VAL A 190 20.20 -0.86 -22.83
CA VAL A 190 20.43 -1.89 -21.81
C VAL A 190 19.16 -2.71 -21.56
N GLY A 191 18.00 -2.05 -21.46
CA GLY A 191 16.71 -2.72 -21.30
C GLY A 191 16.39 -3.69 -22.44
N LEU A 192 16.56 -3.27 -23.70
CA LEU A 192 16.29 -4.10 -24.88
C LEU A 192 17.30 -5.26 -25.00
N ALA A 193 18.58 -5.02 -24.75
CA ALA A 193 19.59 -6.08 -24.73
C ALA A 193 19.31 -7.11 -23.63
N THR A 194 18.94 -6.65 -22.43
CA THR A 194 18.53 -7.52 -21.32
C THR A 194 17.27 -8.31 -21.67
N LEU A 195 16.31 -7.71 -22.40
CA LEU A 195 15.11 -8.41 -22.86
C LEU A 195 15.45 -9.54 -23.84
N ALA A 196 16.33 -9.27 -24.80
CA ALA A 196 16.78 -10.27 -25.76
C ALA A 196 17.42 -11.46 -25.04
N ILE A 197 18.33 -11.19 -24.09
CA ILE A 197 18.96 -12.23 -23.24
C ILE A 197 17.90 -13.00 -22.44
N ALA A 198 16.89 -12.31 -21.89
CA ALA A 198 15.80 -12.96 -21.16
C ALA A 198 14.97 -13.90 -22.07
N LEU A 199 14.74 -13.53 -23.33
CA LEU A 199 14.04 -14.37 -24.31
C LEU A 199 14.88 -15.59 -24.73
N MET A 200 16.21 -15.47 -24.74
CA MET A 200 17.13 -16.61 -25.00
C MET A 200 17.08 -17.69 -23.92
N SER A 201 16.50 -17.42 -22.73
CA SER A 201 16.21 -18.46 -21.75
C SER A 201 15.16 -19.47 -22.24
N GLN A 202 14.38 -19.13 -23.28
CA GLN A 202 13.28 -19.93 -23.85
C GLN A 202 12.27 -20.42 -22.80
N THR A 203 11.96 -19.54 -21.85
CA THR A 203 11.06 -19.83 -20.74
C THR A 203 9.62 -19.51 -21.14
N ARG A 204 8.70 -20.48 -20.97
CA ARG A 204 7.26 -20.29 -21.24
C ARG A 204 6.67 -19.15 -20.39
N SER A 205 7.21 -18.94 -19.20
CA SER A 205 6.85 -17.83 -18.31
C SER A 205 7.11 -16.48 -18.96
N ASN A 206 8.24 -16.27 -19.63
CA ASN A 206 8.55 -15.00 -20.28
C ASN A 206 7.62 -14.69 -21.45
N LEU A 207 7.18 -15.71 -22.20
CA LEU A 207 6.23 -15.52 -23.32
C LEU A 207 4.85 -15.06 -22.84
N ILE A 208 4.38 -15.57 -21.70
CA ILE A 208 3.09 -15.16 -21.11
C ILE A 208 3.23 -13.85 -20.34
N ALA A 209 4.35 -13.68 -19.65
CA ALA A 209 4.58 -12.53 -18.79
C ALA A 209 4.90 -11.27 -19.57
N LEU A 210 5.55 -11.35 -20.74
CA LEU A 210 5.91 -10.19 -21.52
C LEU A 210 4.68 -9.38 -21.97
N PRO A 211 3.63 -9.97 -22.58
CA PRO A 211 2.42 -9.21 -22.93
C PRO A 211 1.72 -8.59 -21.72
N ALA A 212 1.56 -9.36 -20.64
CA ALA A 212 0.91 -8.88 -19.42
C ALA A 212 1.69 -7.75 -18.73
N ALA A 213 3.02 -7.84 -18.72
CA ALA A 213 3.89 -6.83 -18.15
C ALA A 213 3.98 -5.57 -19.04
N LEU A 214 4.09 -5.71 -20.36
CA LEU A 214 4.05 -4.58 -21.28
C LEU A 214 2.71 -3.83 -21.23
N ALA A 215 1.60 -4.51 -20.94
CA ALA A 215 0.31 -3.85 -20.68
C ALA A 215 0.39 -2.84 -19.52
N LEU A 216 1.25 -3.07 -18.52
CA LEU A 216 1.48 -2.13 -17.43
C LEU A 216 2.22 -0.86 -17.88
N LEU A 217 3.08 -0.97 -18.91
CA LEU A 217 3.75 0.19 -19.50
C LEU A 217 2.76 1.10 -20.25
N LEU A 218 1.63 0.56 -20.72
CA LEU A 218 0.58 1.37 -21.37
C LEU A 218 -0.03 2.42 -20.42
N PHE A 219 0.10 2.25 -19.11
CA PHE A 219 -0.36 3.25 -18.14
C PHE A 219 0.58 4.47 -18.04
N LEU A 220 1.82 4.34 -18.50
CA LEU A 220 2.83 5.41 -18.49
C LEU A 220 2.84 6.25 -19.77
N ILE A 221 2.22 5.76 -20.86
CA ILE A 221 2.14 6.50 -22.12
C ILE A 221 0.88 7.38 -22.17
N PRO A 222 0.90 8.48 -22.96
CA PRO A 222 -0.27 9.34 -23.15
C PRO A 222 -1.49 8.55 -23.64
N ARG A 223 -2.70 8.94 -23.20
CA ARG A 223 -3.96 8.25 -23.54
C ARG A 223 -4.16 8.02 -25.04
N LYS A 224 -3.73 8.96 -25.87
CA LYS A 224 -3.79 8.88 -27.34
C LYS A 224 -2.93 7.76 -27.95
N LEU A 225 -1.93 7.27 -27.23
CA LEU A 225 -1.03 6.19 -27.68
C LEU A 225 -1.41 4.83 -27.12
N ILE A 226 -2.45 4.72 -26.29
CA ILE A 226 -2.84 3.45 -25.68
C ILE A 226 -3.31 2.45 -26.75
N ILE A 227 -4.20 2.86 -27.67
CA ILE A 227 -4.70 1.96 -28.74
C ILE A 227 -3.56 1.48 -29.65
N PRO A 228 -2.70 2.37 -30.20
CA PRO A 228 -1.50 1.92 -30.92
C PRO A 228 -0.61 1.00 -30.09
N GLY A 229 -0.42 1.30 -28.81
CA GLY A 229 0.37 0.47 -27.89
C GLY A 229 -0.22 -0.94 -27.70
N ILE A 230 -1.55 -1.07 -27.64
CA ILE A 230 -2.23 -2.38 -27.57
C ILE A 230 -2.00 -3.18 -28.87
N ILE A 231 -2.04 -2.52 -30.03
CA ILE A 231 -1.78 -3.18 -31.32
C ILE A 231 -0.34 -3.68 -31.38
N VAL A 232 0.64 -2.84 -31.00
CA VAL A 232 2.05 -3.26 -30.93
C VAL A 232 2.23 -4.41 -29.93
N LEU A 233 1.56 -4.34 -28.78
CA LEU A 233 1.60 -5.40 -27.77
C LEU A 233 1.08 -6.73 -28.31
N ALA A 234 -0.07 -6.71 -29.01
CA ALA A 234 -0.63 -7.89 -29.65
C ALA A 234 0.32 -8.46 -30.70
N MET A 235 0.92 -7.59 -31.54
CA MET A 235 1.90 -7.98 -32.54
C MET A 235 3.15 -8.63 -31.92
N VAL A 236 3.71 -8.03 -30.86
CA VAL A 236 4.86 -8.58 -30.13
C VAL A 236 4.50 -9.91 -29.48
N GLY A 237 3.31 -10.04 -28.90
CA GLY A 237 2.80 -11.29 -28.34
C GLY A 237 2.71 -12.38 -29.40
N THR A 238 2.07 -12.10 -30.53
CA THR A 238 1.93 -13.03 -31.66
C THR A 238 3.29 -13.44 -32.21
N LEU A 239 4.20 -12.50 -32.46
CA LEU A 239 5.54 -12.80 -32.98
C LEU A 239 6.37 -13.64 -32.00
N SER A 240 6.27 -13.36 -30.70
CA SER A 240 6.98 -14.13 -29.66
C SER A 240 6.47 -15.57 -29.57
N VAL A 241 5.16 -15.77 -29.76
CA VAL A 241 4.53 -17.10 -29.80
C VAL A 241 4.94 -17.87 -31.07
N MET A 242 4.87 -17.22 -32.24
CA MET A 242 5.19 -17.85 -33.52
C MET A 242 6.66 -18.29 -33.62
N ASN A 243 7.58 -17.55 -33.02
CA ASN A 243 9.01 -17.87 -33.07
C ASN A 243 9.48 -18.83 -31.96
N SER A 244 8.57 -19.33 -31.12
CA SER A 244 8.93 -20.24 -30.03
C SER A 244 8.59 -21.68 -30.42
N GLU A 245 9.56 -22.41 -30.98
CA GLU A 245 9.44 -23.85 -31.31
C GLU A 245 8.92 -24.68 -30.14
N ARG A 246 9.31 -24.34 -28.90
CA ARG A 246 8.82 -25.05 -27.72
C ARG A 246 7.33 -24.82 -27.47
N PHE A 247 6.81 -23.63 -27.76
CA PHE A 247 5.40 -23.31 -27.54
C PHE A 247 4.54 -24.00 -28.59
N THR A 248 4.95 -23.93 -29.87
CA THR A 248 4.30 -24.65 -30.96
C THR A 248 4.30 -26.16 -30.70
N ASN A 249 5.45 -26.75 -30.36
CA ASN A 249 5.52 -28.19 -30.04
C ASN A 249 4.66 -28.59 -28.83
N SER A 250 4.49 -27.69 -27.85
CA SER A 250 3.61 -27.96 -26.69
C SER A 250 2.13 -27.83 -27.06
N LEU A 251 1.80 -26.91 -27.96
CA LEU A 251 0.44 -26.70 -28.46
C LEU A 251 0.02 -27.88 -29.34
N ASP A 252 0.91 -28.32 -30.24
CA ASP A 252 0.69 -29.46 -31.14
C ASP A 252 0.49 -30.74 -30.33
N ALA A 253 1.37 -30.98 -29.34
CA ALA A 253 1.22 -32.12 -28.44
C ALA A 253 -0.10 -32.07 -27.64
N LEU A 254 -0.53 -30.88 -27.18
CA LEU A 254 -1.81 -30.71 -26.48
C LEU A 254 -3.01 -30.99 -27.40
N VAL A 255 -2.94 -30.56 -28.66
CA VAL A 255 -3.98 -30.83 -29.68
C VAL A 255 -4.06 -32.31 -30.00
N GLU A 256 -2.93 -33.02 -29.99
CA GLU A 256 -2.84 -34.48 -30.15
C GLU A 256 -3.22 -35.27 -28.88
N GLY A 257 -3.57 -34.59 -27.78
CA GLY A 257 -3.90 -35.22 -26.50
C GLY A 257 -2.70 -35.74 -25.70
N ASN A 258 -1.47 -35.46 -26.13
CA ASN A 258 -0.23 -35.88 -25.47
C ASN A 258 0.37 -34.70 -24.69
N LEU A 259 0.37 -34.78 -23.37
CA LEU A 259 1.05 -33.78 -22.54
C LEU A 259 2.56 -34.01 -22.59
N ASP A 260 3.33 -32.94 -22.85
CA ASP A 260 4.79 -32.95 -22.64
C ASP A 260 5.09 -33.38 -21.19
N LYS A 261 6.05 -34.29 -21.02
CA LYS A 261 6.50 -34.83 -19.73
C LYS A 261 6.77 -33.73 -18.70
N SER A 262 7.31 -32.57 -19.13
CA SER A 262 7.54 -31.43 -18.23
C SER A 262 6.24 -30.77 -17.72
N LEU A 263 5.17 -30.79 -18.52
CA LEU A 263 3.86 -30.24 -18.15
C LEU A 263 3.08 -31.23 -17.27
N GLU A 264 3.16 -32.53 -17.60
CA GLU A 264 2.57 -33.61 -16.80
C GLU A 264 3.10 -33.60 -15.36
N LEU A 265 4.43 -33.52 -15.18
CA LEU A 265 5.04 -33.44 -13.85
C LEU A 265 4.58 -32.23 -13.05
N ARG A 266 4.37 -31.07 -13.70
CA ARG A 266 3.86 -29.86 -13.03
C ARG A 266 2.40 -30.01 -12.62
N LEU A 267 1.55 -30.59 -13.47
CA LEU A 267 0.16 -30.86 -13.14
C LEU A 267 0.05 -31.89 -12.01
N GLN A 268 0.93 -32.90 -12.00
CA GLN A 268 1.06 -33.82 -10.89
C GLN A 268 1.48 -33.08 -9.60
N ALA A 269 2.44 -32.16 -9.69
CA ALA A 269 2.91 -31.38 -8.54
C ALA A 269 1.79 -30.50 -7.95
N TRP A 270 0.96 -29.94 -8.82
CA TRP A 270 -0.23 -29.17 -8.42
C TRP A 270 -1.30 -30.05 -7.78
N LYS A 271 -1.48 -31.28 -8.28
CA LYS A 271 -2.39 -32.25 -7.67
C LYS A 271 -1.93 -32.63 -6.27
N VAL A 272 -0.63 -32.89 -6.09
CA VAL A 272 -0.02 -33.20 -4.78
C VAL A 272 -0.17 -32.02 -3.81
N ALA A 273 0.13 -30.80 -4.27
CA ALA A 273 -0.07 -29.59 -3.47
C ALA A 273 -1.54 -29.37 -3.11
N GLY A 274 -2.44 -29.60 -4.06
CA GLY A 274 -3.89 -29.51 -3.86
C GLY A 274 -4.40 -30.53 -2.83
N SER A 275 -3.92 -31.78 -2.88
CA SER A 275 -4.29 -32.78 -1.88
C SER A 275 -3.75 -32.43 -0.49
N ALA A 276 -2.53 -31.89 -0.40
CA ALA A 276 -1.97 -31.42 0.87
C ALA A 276 -2.81 -30.29 1.48
N PHE A 277 -3.26 -29.33 0.64
CA PHE A 277 -4.15 -28.27 1.08
C PHE A 277 -5.52 -28.79 1.52
N VAL A 278 -6.13 -29.71 0.76
CA VAL A 278 -7.44 -30.28 1.12
C VAL A 278 -7.38 -31.07 2.42
N ALA A 279 -6.26 -31.75 2.69
CA ALA A 279 -6.05 -32.46 3.95
C ALA A 279 -5.98 -31.50 5.15
N ASN A 280 -5.28 -30.36 5.00
CA ASN A 280 -5.08 -29.39 6.07
C ASN A 280 -5.35 -27.93 5.62
N PRO A 281 -6.60 -27.53 5.36
CA PRO A 281 -6.89 -26.25 4.72
C PRO A 281 -6.58 -25.03 5.59
N LEU A 282 -6.61 -25.17 6.92
CA LEU A 282 -6.38 -24.05 7.85
C LEU A 282 -4.90 -23.79 8.14
N LEU A 283 -4.07 -24.84 8.22
CA LEU A 283 -2.68 -24.73 8.65
C LEU A 283 -1.68 -25.09 7.55
N GLY A 284 -2.11 -25.82 6.52
CA GLY A 284 -1.22 -26.47 5.57
C GLY A 284 -0.55 -27.71 6.17
N ALA A 285 0.30 -28.35 5.36
CA ALA A 285 1.07 -29.52 5.74
C ALA A 285 2.34 -29.19 6.55
N GLY A 286 2.70 -27.91 6.71
CA GLY A 286 4.00 -27.49 7.24
C GLY A 286 4.94 -26.97 6.16
N LEU A 287 6.06 -26.36 6.56
CA LEU A 287 7.03 -25.82 5.60
C LEU A 287 7.84 -26.93 4.92
N SER A 288 8.11 -28.05 5.59
CA SER A 288 8.64 -29.29 5.00
C SER A 288 7.55 -30.22 4.50
N GLY A 289 6.31 -30.14 5.00
CA GLY A 289 5.27 -31.13 4.68
C GLY A 289 4.97 -31.32 3.20
N TYR A 290 5.15 -30.32 2.33
CA TYR A 290 5.05 -30.55 0.88
C TYR A 290 6.13 -31.52 0.38
N HIS A 291 7.37 -31.33 0.84
CA HIS A 291 8.52 -32.13 0.45
C HIS A 291 8.30 -33.60 0.80
N GLU A 292 7.83 -33.90 2.02
CA GLU A 292 7.56 -35.26 2.47
C GLU A 292 6.48 -35.95 1.62
N ILE A 293 5.37 -35.25 1.35
CA ILE A 293 4.28 -35.78 0.53
C ILE A 293 4.74 -35.99 -0.92
N ALA A 294 5.62 -35.12 -1.42
CA ALA A 294 6.19 -35.22 -2.76
C ALA A 294 7.23 -36.35 -2.87
N GLU A 295 8.04 -36.58 -1.83
CA GLU A 295 8.99 -37.69 -1.75
C GLU A 295 8.29 -39.05 -1.65
N ALA A 296 7.08 -39.11 -1.11
CA ALA A 296 6.28 -40.33 -1.07
C ALA A 296 5.69 -40.76 -2.43
N GLN A 297 5.87 -39.96 -3.49
CA GLN A 297 5.35 -40.29 -4.83
C GLN A 297 6.18 -41.39 -5.50
N GLU A 298 5.51 -42.39 -6.10
CA GLU A 298 6.17 -43.55 -6.72
C GLU A 298 7.07 -43.18 -7.92
N SER A 299 6.66 -42.19 -8.71
CA SER A 299 7.37 -41.76 -9.92
C SER A 299 8.75 -41.18 -9.57
N LYS A 300 9.83 -41.88 -9.95
CA LYS A 300 11.20 -41.38 -9.83
C LYS A 300 11.38 -40.04 -10.55
N ALA A 301 10.81 -39.90 -11.74
CA ALA A 301 10.87 -38.65 -12.52
C ALA A 301 10.18 -37.48 -11.81
N PHE A 302 9.15 -37.76 -11.00
CA PHE A 302 8.51 -36.76 -10.16
C PHE A 302 9.39 -36.38 -8.97
N ARG A 303 9.94 -37.38 -8.27
CA ARG A 303 10.81 -37.16 -7.10
C ARG A 303 12.05 -36.35 -7.44
N ASP A 304 12.65 -36.61 -8.61
CA ASP A 304 13.84 -35.88 -9.08
C ASP A 304 13.51 -34.43 -9.50
N CYS A 305 12.25 -34.11 -9.82
CA CYS A 305 11.87 -32.83 -10.42
C CYS A 305 11.13 -31.88 -9.47
N CYS A 306 10.21 -32.40 -8.67
CA CYS A 306 9.14 -31.61 -8.03
C CYS A 306 9.07 -31.76 -6.51
N THR A 307 10.08 -32.34 -5.87
CA THR A 307 10.14 -32.52 -4.40
C THR A 307 10.38 -31.22 -3.64
N ASP A 308 11.12 -30.29 -4.21
CA ASP A 308 11.42 -29.01 -3.56
C ASP A 308 10.19 -28.11 -3.41
N HIS A 309 9.30 -28.09 -4.43
CA HIS A 309 8.18 -27.14 -4.50
C HIS A 309 7.19 -27.48 -5.62
N ALA A 310 5.96 -26.96 -5.49
CA ALA A 310 4.86 -27.19 -6.41
C ALA A 310 4.94 -26.46 -7.78
N HIS A 311 6.07 -25.83 -8.13
CA HIS A 311 6.21 -24.98 -9.33
C HIS A 311 5.10 -23.92 -9.51
N ASN A 312 4.48 -23.49 -8.42
CA ASN A 312 3.46 -22.44 -8.42
C ASN A 312 3.39 -21.87 -7.00
N ASP A 313 3.58 -20.56 -6.86
CA ASP A 313 3.55 -19.89 -5.56
C ASP A 313 2.23 -20.14 -4.86
N THR A 314 1.08 -19.93 -5.51
CA THR A 314 -0.22 -20.06 -4.84
C THR A 314 -0.46 -21.47 -4.29
N MET A 315 -0.11 -22.49 -5.08
CA MET A 315 -0.24 -23.90 -4.67
C MET A 315 0.76 -24.25 -3.58
N GLN A 316 2.00 -23.78 -3.70
CA GLN A 316 3.03 -23.99 -2.68
C GLN A 316 2.64 -23.36 -1.34
N GLN A 317 2.14 -22.12 -1.36
CA GLN A 317 1.70 -21.41 -0.16
C GLN A 317 0.43 -22.05 0.43
N ALA A 318 -0.48 -22.57 -0.39
CA ALA A 318 -1.66 -23.29 0.06
C ALA A 318 -1.28 -24.63 0.71
N ALA A 319 -0.42 -25.42 0.06
CA ALA A 319 0.01 -26.72 0.55
C ALA A 319 0.77 -26.61 1.87
N THR A 320 1.69 -25.64 1.99
CA THR A 320 2.56 -25.52 3.18
C THR A 320 1.89 -24.78 4.34
N LYS A 321 1.10 -23.74 4.04
CA LYS A 321 0.64 -22.75 5.03
C LYS A 321 -0.89 -22.55 5.05
N GLY A 322 -1.64 -23.33 4.28
CA GLY A 322 -3.10 -23.28 4.24
C GLY A 322 -3.67 -21.93 3.78
N LEU A 323 -4.89 -21.64 4.23
CA LEU A 323 -5.58 -20.35 3.98
C LEU A 323 -4.77 -19.12 4.47
N PRO A 324 -4.12 -19.14 5.65
CA PRO A 324 -3.22 -18.05 6.06
C PRO A 324 -2.07 -17.83 5.08
N GLY A 325 -1.50 -18.91 4.53
CA GLY A 325 -0.48 -18.89 3.48
C GLY A 325 -0.94 -18.12 2.25
N ILE A 326 -2.09 -18.52 1.69
CA ILE A 326 -2.71 -17.85 0.54
C ILE A 326 -2.96 -16.37 0.85
N LEU A 327 -3.53 -16.06 2.01
CA LEU A 327 -3.83 -14.69 2.40
C LEU A 327 -2.56 -13.84 2.52
N SER A 328 -1.50 -14.42 3.08
CA SER A 328 -0.22 -13.73 3.23
C SER A 328 0.44 -13.44 1.88
N TRP A 329 0.34 -14.38 0.91
CA TRP A 329 0.79 -14.17 -0.46
C TRP A 329 -0.03 -13.08 -1.17
N ILE A 330 -1.36 -13.08 -1.01
CA ILE A 330 -2.23 -12.03 -1.55
C ILE A 330 -1.81 -10.66 -1.00
N PHE A 331 -1.61 -10.54 0.32
CA PHE A 331 -1.19 -9.27 0.91
C PHE A 331 0.19 -8.84 0.42
N LEU A 332 1.15 -9.75 0.36
CA LEU A 332 2.50 -9.45 -0.10
C LEU A 332 2.49 -8.93 -1.54
N MET A 333 1.68 -9.50 -2.44
CA MET A 333 1.62 -9.09 -3.84
C MET A 333 0.72 -7.88 -4.10
N PHE A 334 -0.51 -7.89 -3.58
CA PHE A 334 -1.53 -6.92 -3.99
C PHE A 334 -1.46 -5.60 -3.23
N ILE A 335 -0.96 -5.57 -1.98
CA ILE A 335 -0.81 -4.31 -1.25
C ILE A 335 0.14 -3.34 -1.96
N PRO A 336 1.39 -3.73 -2.31
CA PRO A 336 2.27 -2.85 -3.08
C PRO A 336 1.68 -2.56 -4.48
N LEU A 337 1.16 -3.58 -5.19
CA LEU A 337 0.59 -3.39 -6.52
C LEU A 337 -0.52 -2.31 -6.55
N VAL A 338 -1.54 -2.44 -5.69
CA VAL A 338 -2.66 -1.50 -5.64
C VAL A 338 -2.21 -0.11 -5.18
N THR A 339 -1.25 -0.04 -4.25
CA THR A 339 -0.71 1.24 -3.78
C THR A 339 -0.02 1.99 -4.93
N ALA A 340 0.79 1.28 -5.72
CA ALA A 340 1.49 1.83 -6.86
C ALA A 340 0.53 2.22 -8.01
N LEU A 341 -0.41 1.34 -8.37
CA LEU A 341 -1.37 1.58 -9.46
C LEU A 341 -2.23 2.84 -9.24
N ARG A 342 -2.51 3.23 -7.99
CA ARG A 342 -3.21 4.50 -7.69
C ARG A 342 -2.44 5.75 -8.13
N LEU A 343 -1.12 5.64 -8.30
CA LEU A 343 -0.22 6.75 -8.57
C LEU A 343 0.43 6.70 -9.96
N VAL A 344 0.24 5.61 -10.72
CA VAL A 344 0.85 5.43 -12.06
C VAL A 344 0.41 6.49 -13.08
N ARG A 345 -0.76 7.11 -12.88
CA ARG A 345 -1.28 8.22 -13.71
C ARG A 345 -1.14 9.59 -13.05
N SER A 346 -0.17 9.73 -12.13
CA SER A 346 0.15 11.04 -11.54
C SER A 346 0.52 12.05 -12.63
N GLY A 347 0.14 13.32 -12.44
CA GLY A 347 0.55 14.40 -13.34
C GLY A 347 2.04 14.70 -13.28
N ASN A 348 2.73 14.27 -12.21
CA ASN A 348 4.17 14.33 -12.10
C ASN A 348 4.78 13.02 -12.64
N LEU A 349 5.57 13.14 -13.71
CA LEU A 349 6.13 11.99 -14.42
C LEU A 349 7.16 11.20 -13.59
N GLU A 350 7.88 11.83 -12.66
CA GLU A 350 8.77 11.12 -11.73
C GLU A 350 7.96 10.17 -10.83
N ILE A 351 6.85 10.67 -10.27
CA ILE A 351 5.94 9.87 -9.43
C ILE A 351 5.30 8.76 -10.27
N ALA A 352 4.85 9.07 -11.49
CA ALA A 352 4.25 8.10 -12.39
C ALA A 352 5.22 6.96 -12.75
N CYS A 353 6.48 7.26 -13.08
CA CYS A 353 7.50 6.25 -13.37
C CYS A 353 7.84 5.39 -12.15
N LEU A 354 8.03 6.00 -10.98
CA LEU A 354 8.27 5.26 -9.73
C LEU A 354 7.09 4.36 -9.37
N ALA A 355 5.87 4.84 -9.51
CA ALA A 355 4.66 4.05 -9.34
C ALA A 355 4.56 2.93 -10.40
N GLY A 356 4.95 3.20 -11.65
CA GLY A 356 5.04 2.19 -12.71
C GLY A 356 6.00 1.06 -12.33
N GLY A 357 7.21 1.39 -11.86
CA GLY A 357 8.17 0.40 -11.37
C GLY A 357 7.65 -0.37 -10.15
N GLY A 358 7.03 0.34 -9.21
CA GLY A 358 6.46 -0.25 -7.99
C GLY A 358 5.27 -1.18 -8.24
N ALA A 359 4.54 -0.97 -9.35
CA ALA A 359 3.50 -1.88 -9.82
C ALA A 359 4.06 -3.05 -10.65
N MET A 360 5.09 -2.79 -11.45
CA MET A 360 5.73 -3.80 -12.31
C MET A 360 6.29 -4.95 -11.48
N ILE A 361 6.98 -4.67 -10.38
CA ILE A 361 7.60 -5.69 -9.53
C ILE A 361 6.59 -6.75 -9.04
N PRO A 362 5.54 -6.41 -8.27
CA PRO A 362 4.57 -7.40 -7.82
C PRO A 362 3.77 -8.04 -8.97
N ALA A 363 3.48 -7.29 -10.04
CA ALA A 363 2.78 -7.88 -11.17
C ALA A 363 3.60 -8.94 -11.91
N SER A 364 4.90 -8.71 -12.09
CA SER A 364 5.80 -9.72 -12.65
C SER A 364 5.88 -10.95 -11.75
N TYR A 365 5.96 -10.78 -10.42
CA TYR A 365 5.98 -11.91 -9.47
C TYR A 365 4.67 -12.70 -9.48
N LEU A 366 3.51 -12.06 -9.65
CA LEU A 366 2.23 -12.77 -9.83
C LEU A 366 2.29 -13.72 -11.05
N ILE A 367 2.92 -13.30 -12.14
CA ILE A 367 3.01 -14.11 -13.36
C ILE A 367 4.09 -15.18 -13.22
N PHE A 368 5.26 -14.85 -12.67
CA PHE A 368 6.35 -15.81 -12.41
C PHE A 368 5.87 -16.92 -11.48
N GLY A 369 5.11 -16.54 -10.44
CA GLY A 369 4.49 -17.42 -9.47
C GLY A 369 3.48 -18.43 -10.04
N LEU A 370 3.06 -18.29 -11.31
CA LEU A 370 2.25 -19.32 -11.98
C LEU A 370 3.08 -20.53 -12.42
N THR A 371 4.40 -20.38 -12.49
CA THR A 371 5.31 -21.37 -13.12
C THR A 371 6.53 -21.75 -12.27
N GLU A 372 6.73 -21.08 -11.13
CA GLU A 372 7.81 -21.28 -10.18
C GLU A 372 7.32 -20.89 -8.77
N ALA A 373 7.87 -21.49 -7.71
CA ALA A 373 7.65 -21.03 -6.33
C ALA A 373 8.66 -19.92 -5.98
N THR A 374 8.45 -18.72 -6.53
CA THR A 374 9.40 -17.62 -6.43
C THR A 374 9.69 -17.18 -5.00
N LEU A 375 8.73 -17.31 -4.08
CA LEU A 375 8.91 -16.86 -2.69
C LEU A 375 9.75 -17.81 -1.84
N ASP A 376 9.92 -19.06 -2.28
CA ASP A 376 10.76 -20.04 -1.59
C ASP A 376 12.20 -20.01 -2.15
N ARG A 377 12.46 -19.16 -3.15
CA ARG A 377 13.80 -18.93 -3.70
C ARG A 377 14.41 -17.66 -3.11
N SER A 378 15.54 -17.84 -2.44
CA SER A 378 16.22 -16.78 -1.69
C SER A 378 16.60 -15.57 -2.57
N LEU A 379 17.08 -15.80 -3.79
CA LEU A 379 17.41 -14.74 -4.76
C LEU A 379 16.18 -13.91 -5.17
N PHE A 380 15.06 -14.56 -5.49
CA PHE A 380 13.82 -13.89 -5.89
C PHE A 380 13.25 -13.08 -4.72
N LEU A 381 13.08 -13.72 -3.56
CA LEU A 381 12.55 -13.04 -2.39
C LEU A 381 13.40 -11.82 -1.99
N THR A 382 14.72 -11.92 -2.13
CA THR A 382 15.65 -10.81 -1.87
C THR A 382 15.51 -9.70 -2.91
N PHE A 383 15.44 -10.04 -4.19
CA PHE A 383 15.24 -9.06 -5.26
C PHE A 383 13.91 -8.33 -5.12
N TYR A 384 12.84 -9.06 -4.80
CA TYR A 384 11.52 -8.50 -4.51
C TYR A 384 11.57 -7.48 -3.37
N LEU A 385 12.12 -7.91 -2.23
CA LEU A 385 12.28 -7.08 -1.03
C LEU A 385 13.04 -5.78 -1.33
N LEU A 386 14.20 -5.87 -1.97
CA LEU A 386 15.03 -4.72 -2.28
C LEU A 386 14.35 -3.77 -3.27
N SER A 387 13.77 -4.33 -4.34
CA SER A 387 13.16 -3.54 -5.41
C SER A 387 11.90 -2.81 -4.93
N VAL A 388 11.03 -3.49 -4.16
CA VAL A 388 9.85 -2.86 -3.54
C VAL A 388 10.29 -1.80 -2.55
N SER A 389 11.22 -2.12 -1.63
CA SER A 389 11.68 -1.15 -0.62
C SER A 389 12.28 0.10 -1.24
N ALA A 390 13.15 -0.04 -2.25
CA ALA A 390 13.81 1.07 -2.91
C ALA A 390 12.84 1.93 -3.72
N THR A 391 11.95 1.29 -4.49
CA THR A 391 10.99 2.00 -5.33
C THR A 391 9.97 2.76 -4.50
N PHE A 392 9.42 2.15 -3.44
CA PHE A 392 8.47 2.82 -2.56
C PHE A 392 9.13 3.91 -1.70
N ALA A 393 10.36 3.70 -1.21
CA ALA A 393 11.09 4.75 -0.51
C ALA A 393 11.29 5.99 -1.40
N ALA A 394 11.75 5.78 -2.64
CA ALA A 394 11.89 6.87 -3.61
C ALA A 394 10.54 7.50 -3.97
N LEU A 395 9.47 6.72 -4.08
CA LEU A 395 8.11 7.21 -4.35
C LEU A 395 7.61 8.14 -3.24
N PHE A 396 7.77 7.76 -1.97
CA PHE A 396 7.36 8.62 -0.85
C PHE A 396 8.22 9.87 -0.73
N ASN A 397 9.51 9.78 -1.04
CA ASN A 397 10.39 10.95 -1.12
C ASN A 397 9.95 11.90 -2.24
N ALA A 398 9.69 11.39 -3.44
CA ALA A 398 9.23 12.16 -4.59
C ALA A 398 7.86 12.82 -4.35
N LEU A 399 6.90 12.08 -3.76
CA LEU A 399 5.60 12.62 -3.35
C LEU A 399 5.76 13.79 -2.39
N SER A 400 6.59 13.64 -1.36
CA SER A 400 6.83 14.68 -0.36
C SER A 400 7.55 15.89 -0.95
N ALA A 401 8.46 15.66 -1.90
CA ALA A 401 9.19 16.72 -2.59
C ALA A 401 8.37 17.42 -3.69
N SER A 402 7.29 16.82 -4.19
CA SER A 402 6.52 17.39 -5.31
C SER A 402 5.68 18.62 -4.95
N TYR A 403 5.41 18.83 -3.66
CA TYR A 403 4.60 19.95 -3.18
C TYR A 403 5.43 21.21 -2.94
N THR A 404 5.80 21.90 -4.03
CA THR A 404 6.70 23.08 -3.97
C THR A 404 6.08 24.40 -4.42
N ARG A 405 4.90 24.37 -5.05
CA ARG A 405 4.28 25.60 -5.59
C ARG A 405 3.64 26.39 -4.45
N GLN A 406 3.87 27.70 -4.47
CA GLN A 406 3.08 28.65 -3.69
C GLN A 406 1.88 29.09 -4.52
N ARG A 407 0.75 29.27 -3.84
CA ARG A 407 -0.48 29.75 -4.46
C ARG A 407 -0.50 31.27 -4.54
N ALA A 408 -1.24 31.82 -5.49
CA ALA A 408 -1.50 33.26 -5.61
C ALA A 408 -2.89 33.68 -5.08
N VAL A 409 -3.78 32.71 -4.86
CA VAL A 409 -5.15 32.94 -4.36
C VAL A 409 -5.18 33.06 -2.84
N LYS A 410 -6.10 33.89 -2.33
CA LYS A 410 -6.30 34.07 -0.88
C LYS A 410 -7.20 33.00 -0.29
N VAL A 411 -6.86 32.53 0.91
CA VAL A 411 -7.61 31.54 1.69
C VAL A 411 -8.04 32.16 3.02
N SER A 412 -9.35 32.25 3.25
CA SER A 412 -9.89 32.53 4.58
C SER A 412 -10.18 31.22 5.31
N ALA A 413 -9.66 31.06 6.54
CA ALA A 413 -10.07 29.98 7.43
C ALA A 413 -11.23 30.46 8.30
N THR A 414 -12.31 29.69 8.36
CA THR A 414 -13.46 29.94 9.22
C THR A 414 -13.56 28.87 10.28
N VAL A 415 -13.65 29.30 11.55
CA VAL A 415 -13.76 28.44 12.72
C VAL A 415 -14.97 28.87 13.53
N ILE A 416 -15.82 27.92 13.89
CA ILE A 416 -16.88 28.13 14.88
C ILE A 416 -16.47 27.41 16.16
N THR A 417 -16.71 28.00 17.32
CA THR A 417 -16.20 27.44 18.58
C THR A 417 -17.11 27.73 19.77
N LYS A 418 -17.04 26.86 20.77
CA LYS A 418 -17.61 27.04 22.11
C LYS A 418 -16.90 26.14 23.10
N ASP A 419 -16.27 26.71 24.13
CA ASP A 419 -15.56 26.01 25.21
C ASP A 419 -14.49 25.01 24.70
N GLU A 420 -13.53 25.53 23.92
CA GLU A 420 -12.43 24.79 23.27
C GLU A 420 -11.03 25.35 23.60
N GLU A 421 -10.79 25.82 24.84
CA GLU A 421 -9.49 26.35 25.26
C GLU A 421 -8.33 25.36 25.05
N ASP A 422 -8.61 24.06 25.19
CA ASP A 422 -7.67 22.94 24.98
C ASP A 422 -7.24 22.77 23.51
N HIS A 423 -7.97 23.36 22.56
CA HIS A 423 -7.86 23.03 21.15
C HIS A 423 -7.69 24.24 20.24
N ILE A 424 -8.27 25.39 20.61
CA ILE A 424 -8.34 26.54 19.72
C ILE A 424 -6.96 27.04 19.27
N VAL A 425 -5.97 27.10 20.18
CA VAL A 425 -4.62 27.60 19.87
C VAL A 425 -3.94 26.77 18.78
N ASP A 426 -3.89 25.46 18.95
CA ASP A 426 -3.24 24.57 17.99
C ASP A 426 -4.01 24.53 16.67
N CYS A 427 -5.35 24.66 16.71
CA CYS A 427 -6.19 24.78 15.52
C CYS A 427 -5.75 25.97 14.68
N LEU A 428 -5.74 27.17 15.27
CA LEU A 428 -5.44 28.42 14.60
C LEU A 428 -3.98 28.46 14.10
N LYS A 429 -3.02 27.97 14.91
CA LYS A 429 -1.62 27.82 14.47
C LYS A 429 -1.49 26.92 13.25
N SER A 430 -2.20 25.80 13.23
CA SER A 430 -2.17 24.88 12.09
C SER A 430 -2.87 25.45 10.86
N ALA A 431 -3.98 26.17 11.03
CA ALA A 431 -4.71 26.83 9.95
C ALA A 431 -3.87 27.95 9.32
N ARG A 432 -3.09 28.69 10.12
CA ARG A 432 -2.20 29.76 9.64
C ARG A 432 -1.12 29.28 8.66
N LEU A 433 -0.77 28.00 8.66
CA LEU A 433 0.11 27.41 7.63
C LEU A 433 -0.43 27.60 6.19
N ILE A 434 -1.73 27.82 6.07
CA ILE A 434 -2.40 28.05 4.80
C ILE A 434 -3.40 29.21 4.81
N ALA A 435 -3.67 29.91 5.91
CA ALA A 435 -4.73 30.91 5.94
C ALA A 435 -4.14 32.32 5.84
N ASP A 436 -4.59 33.10 4.87
CA ASP A 436 -4.26 34.54 4.75
C ASP A 436 -5.10 35.36 5.74
N GLU A 437 -6.29 34.86 6.08
CA GLU A 437 -7.22 35.43 7.06
C GLU A 437 -7.81 34.29 7.90
N ILE A 438 -7.96 34.48 9.20
CA ILE A 438 -8.62 33.54 10.12
C ILE A 438 -9.75 34.26 10.86
N ILE A 439 -10.96 33.72 10.70
CA ILE A 439 -12.19 34.22 11.31
C ILE A 439 -12.70 33.18 12.32
N VAL A 440 -12.91 33.62 13.55
CA VAL A 440 -13.46 32.82 14.64
C VAL A 440 -14.79 33.41 15.06
N LEU A 441 -15.87 32.63 14.95
CA LEU A 441 -17.16 32.93 15.56
C LEU A 441 -17.36 32.07 16.81
N ASP A 442 -17.28 32.70 17.96
CA ASP A 442 -17.51 32.09 19.26
C ASP A 442 -19.00 32.12 19.63
N SER A 443 -19.51 31.06 20.23
CA SER A 443 -20.93 30.91 20.57
C SER A 443 -21.20 31.01 22.07
N GLY A 444 -20.50 31.93 22.75
CA GLY A 444 -20.63 32.21 24.17
C GLY A 444 -19.82 31.24 25.02
N SER A 445 -18.52 31.14 24.75
CA SER A 445 -17.59 30.39 25.61
C SER A 445 -17.49 31.01 26.99
N SER A 446 -17.42 30.13 28.00
CA SER A 446 -17.24 30.45 29.41
C SER A 446 -15.81 30.23 29.92
N ASP A 447 -14.99 29.56 29.11
CA ASP A 447 -13.58 29.29 29.35
C ASP A 447 -12.67 30.35 28.66
N ARG A 448 -11.37 30.07 28.58
CA ARG A 448 -10.40 31.01 27.98
C ARG A 448 -10.37 30.99 26.45
N THR A 449 -11.31 30.32 25.78
CA THR A 449 -11.33 30.17 24.30
C THR A 449 -11.19 31.50 23.57
N VAL A 450 -11.97 32.51 23.96
CA VAL A 450 -11.98 33.81 23.26
C VAL A 450 -10.69 34.60 23.50
N GLU A 451 -10.20 34.60 24.74
CA GLU A 451 -8.91 35.21 25.10
C GLU A 451 -7.79 34.63 24.24
N LEU A 452 -7.73 33.30 24.14
CA LEU A 452 -6.73 32.58 23.36
C LEU A 452 -6.90 32.80 21.86
N ALA A 453 -8.14 32.79 21.34
CA ALA A 453 -8.40 32.99 19.91
C ALA A 453 -7.93 34.35 19.41
N ARG A 454 -8.13 35.43 20.19
CA ARG A 454 -7.73 36.80 19.83
C ARG A 454 -6.24 36.98 19.61
N GLN A 455 -5.41 36.08 20.14
CA GLN A 455 -3.95 36.12 19.95
C GLN A 455 -3.51 35.60 18.57
N TYR A 456 -4.35 34.83 17.87
CA TYR A 456 -3.96 34.09 16.65
C TYR A 456 -4.88 34.34 15.45
N ALA A 457 -6.12 34.73 15.67
CA ALA A 457 -7.11 35.01 14.63
C ALA A 457 -7.17 36.50 14.28
N ASP A 458 -7.54 36.81 13.04
CA ASP A 458 -7.66 38.18 12.54
C ASP A 458 -9.02 38.79 12.93
N VAL A 459 -10.07 37.96 12.99
CA VAL A 459 -11.41 38.34 13.43
C VAL A 459 -11.89 37.36 14.49
N VAL A 460 -12.33 37.88 15.63
CA VAL A 460 -12.97 37.10 16.70
C VAL A 460 -14.24 37.81 17.15
N GLU A 461 -15.40 37.19 16.88
CA GLU A 461 -16.72 37.72 17.28
C GLU A 461 -17.43 36.70 18.15
N GLN A 462 -18.04 37.17 19.25
CA GLN A 462 -18.96 36.36 20.05
C GLN A 462 -20.39 36.59 19.55
N THR A 463 -21.13 35.51 19.32
CA THR A 463 -22.53 35.54 18.86
C THR A 463 -23.40 34.53 19.60
N ASP A 464 -24.69 34.54 19.33
CA ASP A 464 -25.63 33.48 19.71
C ASP A 464 -25.30 32.14 19.01
N TRP A 465 -25.96 31.05 19.46
CA TRP A 465 -25.86 29.71 18.87
C TRP A 465 -27.14 29.32 18.11
N PRO A 466 -27.25 29.67 16.80
CA PRO A 466 -28.39 29.28 15.97
C PRO A 466 -28.31 27.83 15.44
N GLY A 467 -27.22 27.12 15.75
CA GLY A 467 -26.89 25.79 15.22
C GLY A 467 -25.76 25.82 14.19
N PHE A 468 -25.21 24.63 13.89
CA PHE A 468 -23.97 24.48 13.10
C PHE A 468 -24.06 25.13 11.71
N GLY A 469 -25.12 24.87 10.96
CA GLY A 469 -25.27 25.34 9.58
C GLY A 469 -25.27 26.87 9.47
N ILE A 470 -26.16 27.51 10.24
CA ILE A 470 -26.30 28.98 10.24
C ILE A 470 -25.04 29.65 10.78
N GLN A 471 -24.43 29.11 11.84
CA GLN A 471 -23.20 29.67 12.40
C GLN A 471 -22.03 29.58 11.41
N LYS A 472 -21.89 28.46 10.68
CA LYS A 472 -20.88 28.33 9.61
C LYS A 472 -21.17 29.24 8.42
N GLN A 473 -22.44 29.49 8.11
CA GLN A 473 -22.85 30.45 7.07
C GLN A 473 -22.45 31.88 7.46
N ARG A 474 -22.72 32.31 8.70
CA ARG A 474 -22.30 33.62 9.22
C ARG A 474 -20.77 33.78 9.14
N ALA A 475 -20.02 32.73 9.47
CA ALA A 475 -18.55 32.77 9.36
C ALA A 475 -18.09 32.88 7.89
N LEU A 476 -18.76 32.18 6.97
CA LEU A 476 -18.50 32.25 5.53
C LEU A 476 -18.76 33.65 4.96
N GLU A 477 -19.77 34.36 5.46
CA GLU A 477 -20.11 35.72 5.01
C GLU A 477 -19.04 36.75 5.38
N ARG A 478 -18.28 36.51 6.45
CA ARG A 478 -17.13 37.35 6.84
C ARG A 478 -15.86 37.07 6.05
N ALA A 479 -15.72 35.89 5.44
CA ALA A 479 -14.52 35.51 4.70
C ALA A 479 -14.27 36.41 3.49
N THR A 480 -13.05 36.95 3.35
CA THR A 480 -12.69 37.82 2.21
C THR A 480 -11.91 37.12 1.10
N GLY A 481 -11.40 35.91 1.35
CA GLY A 481 -10.59 35.13 0.42
C GLY A 481 -11.37 34.49 -0.72
N ASP A 482 -10.65 34.19 -1.81
CA ASP A 482 -11.18 33.46 -2.98
C ASP A 482 -11.60 32.03 -2.61
N TRP A 483 -10.87 31.45 -1.66
CA TRP A 483 -11.07 30.12 -1.12
C TRP A 483 -11.37 30.19 0.37
N VAL A 484 -12.17 29.24 0.85
CA VAL A 484 -12.53 29.11 2.25
C VAL A 484 -12.17 27.73 2.76
N LEU A 485 -11.43 27.70 3.87
CA LEU A 485 -11.25 26.52 4.70
C LEU A 485 -12.21 26.61 5.89
N SER A 486 -13.27 25.80 5.89
CA SER A 486 -14.14 25.66 7.07
C SER A 486 -13.63 24.52 7.95
N ILE A 487 -12.92 24.84 9.03
CA ILE A 487 -12.24 23.89 9.92
C ILE A 487 -12.86 23.96 11.32
N ASP A 488 -13.03 22.80 11.97
CA ASP A 488 -13.55 22.76 13.35
C ASP A 488 -12.40 22.94 14.36
N ALA A 489 -12.69 23.47 15.55
CA ALA A 489 -11.67 23.78 16.56
C ALA A 489 -10.89 22.53 17.04
N ASP A 490 -11.41 21.32 16.87
CA ASP A 490 -10.79 20.03 17.19
C ASP A 490 -10.00 19.42 16.01
N GLU A 491 -9.81 20.15 14.91
CA GLU A 491 -9.07 19.72 13.72
C GLU A 491 -7.72 20.43 13.55
N ARG A 492 -6.72 19.76 12.95
CA ARG A 492 -5.39 20.34 12.66
C ARG A 492 -4.91 20.04 11.25
N ILE A 493 -4.34 21.04 10.60
CA ILE A 493 -3.65 20.88 9.31
C ILE A 493 -2.21 20.43 9.58
N THR A 494 -1.83 19.29 9.01
CA THR A 494 -0.45 18.81 9.04
C THR A 494 0.43 19.62 8.08
N PRO A 495 1.74 19.78 8.34
CA PRO A 495 2.66 20.45 7.41
C PRO A 495 2.65 19.83 6.00
N GLU A 496 2.45 18.51 5.90
CA GLU A 496 2.28 17.79 4.64
C GLU A 496 1.03 18.23 3.89
N LEU A 497 -0.12 18.30 4.59
CA LEU A 497 -1.37 18.74 4.01
C LEU A 497 -1.31 20.23 3.63
N ALA A 498 -0.66 21.08 4.43
CA ALA A 498 -0.46 22.49 4.10
C ALA A 498 0.33 22.66 2.79
N ARG A 499 1.44 21.91 2.62
CA ARG A 499 2.21 21.91 1.38
C ARG A 499 1.38 21.42 0.19
N GLU A 500 0.61 20.35 0.36
CA GLU A 500 -0.28 19.85 -0.70
C GLU A 500 -1.36 20.87 -1.08
N ILE A 501 -1.98 21.54 -0.11
CA ILE A 501 -2.99 22.57 -0.36
C ILE A 501 -2.37 23.73 -1.11
N ASN A 502 -1.25 24.28 -0.65
CA ASN A 502 -0.55 25.37 -1.34
C ASN A 502 -0.17 25.00 -2.77
N HIS A 503 0.38 23.80 -2.97
CA HIS A 503 0.72 23.32 -4.30
C HIS A 503 -0.52 23.17 -5.21
N THR A 504 -1.62 22.68 -4.65
CA THR A 504 -2.84 22.39 -5.42
C THR A 504 -3.59 23.65 -5.78
N LEU A 505 -3.66 24.63 -4.87
CA LEU A 505 -4.33 25.90 -5.12
C LEU A 505 -3.56 26.82 -6.08
N ALA A 506 -2.26 26.59 -6.27
CA ALA A 506 -1.46 27.27 -7.29
C ALA A 506 -1.89 26.94 -8.74
N ASP A 507 -2.53 25.79 -8.96
CA ASP A 507 -3.06 25.31 -10.25
C ASP A 507 -4.28 24.43 -9.99
N ALA A 508 -5.35 25.09 -9.51
CA ALA A 508 -6.54 24.42 -9.02
C ALA A 508 -7.31 23.74 -10.17
N ARG A 509 -7.33 22.41 -10.17
CA ARG A 509 -8.08 21.56 -11.14
C ARG A 509 -9.43 21.06 -10.61
N ALA A 510 -9.92 21.69 -9.56
CA ALA A 510 -11.22 21.45 -8.95
C ALA A 510 -11.64 22.72 -8.21
N ASP A 511 -12.92 22.80 -7.85
CA ASP A 511 -13.49 23.94 -7.14
C ASP A 511 -13.65 23.69 -5.64
N ALA A 512 -13.60 22.42 -5.24
CA ALA A 512 -13.68 22.03 -3.84
C ALA A 512 -12.92 20.73 -3.58
N TYR A 513 -12.41 20.62 -2.34
CA TYR A 513 -11.58 19.53 -1.89
C TYR A 513 -12.08 18.95 -0.58
N LYS A 514 -12.21 17.62 -0.59
CA LYS A 514 -12.39 16.81 0.61
C LYS A 514 -11.05 16.57 1.27
N LEU A 515 -10.99 16.74 2.58
CA LEU A 515 -9.80 16.55 3.38
C LEU A 515 -10.01 15.28 4.23
N PRO A 516 -9.34 14.15 3.91
CA PRO A 516 -9.49 12.93 4.69
C PRO A 516 -9.05 13.11 6.14
N TRP A 517 -9.88 12.67 7.08
CA TRP A 517 -9.53 12.71 8.50
C TRP A 517 -8.42 11.73 8.86
N ALA A 518 -7.54 12.19 9.72
CA ALA A 518 -6.66 11.41 10.58
C ALA A 518 -7.24 11.47 12.00
N VAL A 519 -8.25 10.64 12.25
CA VAL A 519 -8.89 10.57 13.57
C VAL A 519 -7.86 10.18 14.61
N THR A 520 -7.69 11.01 15.63
CA THR A 520 -6.72 10.80 16.71
C THR A 520 -7.48 10.65 18.02
N ILE A 521 -7.27 9.51 18.67
CA ILE A 521 -7.95 9.15 19.91
C ILE A 521 -6.88 8.70 20.91
N TYR A 522 -6.89 9.28 22.11
CA TYR A 522 -5.91 9.00 23.17
C TYR A 522 -4.45 9.13 22.69
N GLY A 523 -4.16 10.19 21.93
CA GLY A 523 -2.84 10.45 21.36
C GLY A 523 -2.42 9.51 20.22
N LYS A 524 -3.29 8.58 19.79
CA LYS A 524 -3.02 7.65 18.68
C LYS A 524 -3.83 8.02 17.44
N ARG A 525 -3.13 8.31 16.34
CA ARG A 525 -3.74 8.43 15.01
C ARG A 525 -4.21 7.06 14.51
N LEU A 526 -5.44 7.03 14.01
CA LEU A 526 -6.11 5.85 13.46
C LEU A 526 -6.16 5.94 11.94
N ASP A 527 -5.38 5.10 11.26
CA ASP A 527 -5.36 5.06 9.79
C ASP A 527 -6.29 3.98 9.22
N PHE A 528 -6.73 3.07 10.07
CA PHE A 528 -7.49 1.87 9.73
C PHE A 528 -8.85 1.84 10.45
N GLY A 529 -9.63 0.79 10.21
CA GLY A 529 -10.98 0.69 10.74
C GLY A 529 -11.94 1.71 10.11
N ARG A 530 -12.62 2.53 10.93
CA ARG A 530 -13.69 3.44 10.48
C ARG A 530 -13.30 4.93 10.49
N SER A 531 -12.00 5.24 10.55
CA SER A 531 -11.47 6.61 10.64
C SER A 531 -11.46 7.42 9.34
N GLY A 532 -11.60 6.78 8.17
CA GLY A 532 -11.31 7.39 6.86
C GLY A 532 -12.42 8.23 6.21
N ARG A 533 -13.23 8.99 6.97
CA ARG A 533 -14.14 9.97 6.34
C ARG A 533 -13.32 11.11 5.73
N ALA A 534 -13.84 11.71 4.66
CA ALA A 534 -13.23 12.87 4.01
C ALA A 534 -14.30 13.96 3.86
N PRO A 535 -14.55 14.78 4.90
CA PRO A 535 -15.45 15.91 4.79
C PRO A 535 -14.95 16.90 3.74
N LEU A 536 -15.89 17.59 3.09
CA LEU A 536 -15.57 18.76 2.28
C LEU A 536 -15.21 19.89 3.24
N ARG A 537 -14.02 20.46 3.11
CA ARG A 537 -13.49 21.46 4.05
C ARG A 537 -12.90 22.68 3.33
N LEU A 538 -12.42 22.51 2.11
CA LEU A 538 -11.79 23.57 1.31
C LEU A 538 -12.56 23.78 0.01
N PHE A 539 -12.99 25.01 -0.29
CA PHE A 539 -13.81 25.29 -1.48
C PHE A 539 -13.65 26.74 -1.95
N ARG A 540 -13.89 27.01 -3.24
CA ARG A 540 -14.04 28.37 -3.76
C ARG A 540 -15.26 29.02 -3.12
N LYS A 541 -15.12 30.24 -2.60
CA LYS A 541 -16.18 30.95 -1.87
C LYS A 541 -17.43 31.18 -2.72
N GLU A 542 -17.23 31.55 -3.98
CA GLU A 542 -18.28 32.04 -4.88
C GLU A 542 -19.44 31.05 -5.08
N GLY A 543 -20.63 31.48 -4.65
CA GLY A 543 -21.89 30.75 -4.80
C GLY A 543 -22.09 29.60 -3.80
N VAL A 544 -21.17 29.41 -2.84
CA VAL A 544 -21.29 28.36 -1.82
C VAL A 544 -22.14 28.82 -0.66
N ARG A 545 -22.96 27.91 -0.11
CA ARG A 545 -23.74 28.13 1.12
C ARG A 545 -23.68 26.93 2.04
N PHE A 546 -23.87 27.14 3.34
CA PHE A 546 -24.17 26.07 4.28
C PHE A 546 -25.68 25.81 4.33
N SER A 547 -26.09 24.55 4.51
CA SER A 547 -27.49 24.21 4.76
C SER A 547 -27.94 24.63 6.16
N ASP A 548 -29.20 24.98 6.35
CA ASP A 548 -29.80 25.36 7.65
C ASP A 548 -30.00 24.18 8.64
N ALA A 549 -29.28 23.07 8.44
CA ALA A 549 -29.39 21.90 9.30
C ALA A 549 -28.76 22.17 10.69
N LEU A 550 -29.53 21.86 11.74
CA LEU A 550 -29.07 21.94 13.13
C LEU A 550 -27.95 20.92 13.46
N VAL A 551 -27.82 19.84 12.68
CA VAL A 551 -26.78 18.82 12.80
C VAL A 551 -26.60 18.15 11.44
N HIS A 552 -25.36 17.79 11.08
CA HIS A 552 -25.00 17.23 9.77
C HIS A 552 -25.23 18.21 8.61
N GLU A 553 -24.76 19.43 8.80
CA GLU A 553 -24.73 20.47 7.78
C GLU A 553 -23.99 20.01 6.52
N LYS A 554 -24.45 20.52 5.38
CA LYS A 554 -23.83 20.28 4.08
C LYS A 554 -23.35 21.61 3.52
N ILE A 555 -22.17 21.57 2.92
CA ILE A 555 -21.70 22.62 2.03
C ILE A 555 -22.38 22.41 0.68
N LEU A 556 -23.23 23.36 0.31
CA LEU A 556 -23.98 23.38 -0.95
C LEU A 556 -23.13 24.10 -1.99
N LEU A 557 -22.60 23.33 -2.93
CA LEU A 557 -21.84 23.86 -4.07
C LEU A 557 -22.78 24.19 -5.24
N PRO A 558 -22.49 25.24 -6.03
CA PRO A 558 -23.16 25.48 -7.30
C PRO A 558 -23.13 24.25 -8.23
N ARG A 559 -24.14 24.13 -9.11
CA ARG A 559 -24.18 23.06 -10.12
C ARG A 559 -22.96 23.13 -11.04
N GLY A 560 -22.40 21.97 -11.39
CA GLY A 560 -21.24 21.87 -12.30
C GLY A 560 -19.87 21.98 -11.63
N ARG A 561 -19.79 22.30 -10.32
CA ARG A 561 -18.51 22.38 -9.59
C ARG A 561 -17.83 21.01 -9.45
N VAL A 562 -16.52 20.97 -9.68
CA VAL A 562 -15.72 19.75 -9.60
C VAL A 562 -15.20 19.56 -8.17
N VAL A 563 -15.43 18.38 -7.59
CA VAL A 563 -14.95 18.03 -6.26
C VAL A 563 -13.86 16.96 -6.34
N LYS A 564 -12.74 17.17 -5.67
CA LYS A 564 -11.65 16.17 -5.53
C LYS A 564 -11.34 15.88 -4.06
N THR A 565 -10.52 14.88 -3.79
CA THR A 565 -10.09 14.52 -2.44
C THR A 565 -8.57 14.64 -2.36
N MET A 566 -8.06 15.29 -1.32
CA MET A 566 -6.62 15.43 -1.06
C MET A 566 -6.02 14.12 -0.54
N ARG A 567 -4.70 13.95 -0.68
CA ARG A 567 -3.99 12.79 -0.13
C ARG A 567 -3.69 12.98 1.36
N GLY A 568 -3.19 14.16 1.71
CA GLY A 568 -2.84 14.61 3.04
C GLY A 568 -4.02 14.50 4.00
N ARG A 569 -3.71 14.27 5.27
CA ARG A 569 -4.72 14.03 6.30
C ARG A 569 -4.91 15.26 7.19
N LEU A 570 -6.16 15.54 7.50
CA LEU A 570 -6.59 16.54 8.49
C LEU A 570 -6.74 15.82 9.84
N THR A 571 -5.86 16.11 10.79
CA THR A 571 -5.93 15.50 12.12
C THR A 571 -7.24 15.92 12.79
N HIS A 572 -7.96 14.97 13.40
CA HIS A 572 -9.25 15.24 14.06
C HIS A 572 -9.30 14.60 15.45
N TYR A 573 -9.40 15.42 16.50
CA TYR A 573 -9.46 14.98 17.88
C TYR A 573 -10.92 14.73 18.31
N THR A 574 -11.43 13.52 18.04
CA THR A 574 -12.86 13.24 18.19
C THR A 574 -13.34 13.10 19.64
N HIS A 575 -12.45 12.68 20.56
CA HIS A 575 -12.77 12.40 21.96
C HIS A 575 -11.71 12.97 22.89
N ARG A 576 -12.15 13.68 23.94
CA ARG A 576 -11.30 14.20 25.02
C ARG A 576 -10.76 13.06 25.89
N ASN A 577 -11.65 12.16 26.31
CA ASN A 577 -11.33 10.98 27.11
C ASN A 577 -12.35 9.84 26.88
N PHE A 578 -12.14 8.71 27.52
CA PHE A 578 -13.00 7.52 27.38
C PHE A 578 -14.43 7.73 27.89
N GLY A 579 -14.60 8.46 29.00
CA GLY A 579 -15.92 8.79 29.54
C GLY A 579 -16.77 9.59 28.54
N HIS A 580 -16.19 10.65 27.98
CA HIS A 580 -16.84 11.44 26.92
C HIS A 580 -17.18 10.56 25.70
N ALA A 581 -16.31 9.63 25.31
CA ALA A 581 -16.57 8.72 24.20
C ALA A 581 -17.78 7.79 24.47
N LEU A 582 -17.90 7.27 25.69
CA LEU A 582 -19.02 6.42 26.13
C LEU A 582 -20.35 7.18 26.10
N GLU A 583 -20.41 8.35 26.74
CA GLU A 583 -21.62 9.19 26.78
C GLU A 583 -22.08 9.56 25.37
N LYS A 584 -21.14 10.01 24.53
CA LYS A 584 -21.40 10.31 23.13
C LYS A 584 -21.92 9.07 22.40
N SER A 585 -21.27 7.92 22.53
CA SER A 585 -21.71 6.68 21.88
C SER A 585 -23.15 6.28 22.28
N ALA A 586 -23.48 6.35 23.57
CA ALA A 586 -24.81 6.05 24.09
C ALA A 586 -25.88 7.01 23.54
N LYS A 587 -25.63 8.32 23.62
CA LYS A 587 -26.55 9.36 23.10
C LYS A 587 -26.83 9.17 21.61
N TYR A 588 -25.79 8.97 20.79
CA TYR A 588 -25.94 8.77 19.35
C TYR A 588 -26.60 7.43 19.01
N ALA A 589 -26.37 6.38 19.79
CA ALA A 589 -27.04 5.09 19.61
C ALA A 589 -28.56 5.23 19.86
N TRP A 590 -28.95 5.93 20.92
CA TRP A 590 -30.35 6.19 21.26
C TRP A 590 -31.06 7.09 20.25
N LEU A 591 -30.45 8.21 19.85
CA LEU A 591 -31.01 9.04 18.77
C LEU A 591 -31.17 8.23 17.46
N GLY A 592 -30.22 7.36 17.17
CA GLY A 592 -30.28 6.46 16.03
C GLY A 592 -31.41 5.42 16.11
N SER A 593 -31.75 4.93 17.31
CA SER A 593 -32.89 4.01 17.51
C SER A 593 -34.21 4.73 17.27
N GLN A 594 -34.39 5.91 17.86
CA GLN A 594 -35.59 6.75 17.68
C GLN A 594 -35.81 7.13 16.21
N GLN A 595 -34.76 7.55 15.50
CA GLN A 595 -34.87 7.91 14.09
C GLN A 595 -35.29 6.70 13.23
N LYS A 596 -34.75 5.51 13.51
CA LYS A 596 -35.14 4.27 12.81
C LYS A 596 -36.59 3.90 13.12
N TYR A 597 -37.00 4.02 14.38
CA TYR A 597 -38.37 3.77 14.80
C TYR A 597 -39.37 4.70 14.09
N ARG A 598 -39.06 6.00 14.03
CA ARG A 598 -39.86 7.00 13.29
C ARG A 598 -39.97 6.69 11.79
N ARG A 599 -38.95 6.06 11.20
CA ARG A 599 -38.97 5.58 9.79
C ARG A 599 -39.68 4.24 9.60
N GLY A 600 -40.48 3.80 10.57
CA GLY A 600 -41.23 2.53 10.49
C GLY A 600 -40.36 1.27 10.60
N LYS A 601 -39.05 1.38 10.89
CA LYS A 601 -38.22 0.19 11.12
C LYS A 601 -38.54 -0.40 12.49
N ARG A 602 -38.48 -1.72 12.59
CA ARG A 602 -38.77 -2.49 13.79
C ARG A 602 -37.76 -3.61 13.95
N THR A 603 -37.57 -4.08 15.18
CA THR A 603 -36.72 -5.24 15.49
C THR A 603 -37.45 -6.14 16.48
N ARG A 604 -37.62 -7.42 16.14
CA ARG A 604 -38.46 -8.35 16.90
C ARG A 604 -37.69 -9.18 17.95
N SER A 605 -36.38 -9.34 17.77
CA SER A 605 -35.52 -10.19 18.61
C SER A 605 -34.18 -9.52 18.90
N LEU A 606 -33.56 -9.88 20.03
CA LEU A 606 -32.21 -9.45 20.44
C LEU A 606 -31.08 -10.18 19.69
N ILE A 607 -31.38 -11.26 18.96
CA ILE A 607 -30.40 -11.96 18.10
C ILE A 607 -29.85 -11.00 17.04
N TYR A 608 -30.72 -10.21 16.40
CA TYR A 608 -30.32 -9.28 15.35
C TYR A 608 -29.37 -8.17 15.84
N PRO A 609 -29.65 -7.44 16.94
CA PRO A 609 -28.68 -6.52 17.55
C PRO A 609 -27.33 -7.17 17.86
N THR A 610 -27.33 -8.40 18.41
CA THR A 610 -26.11 -9.13 18.81
C THR A 610 -25.24 -9.45 17.60
N ILE A 611 -25.82 -10.08 16.57
CA ILE A 611 -25.12 -10.35 15.31
C ILE A 611 -24.61 -9.05 14.70
N ARG A 612 -25.40 -7.97 14.76
CA ARG A 612 -24.99 -6.68 14.19
C ARG A 612 -23.79 -6.05 14.92
N GLY A 613 -23.72 -6.21 16.25
CA GLY A 613 -22.56 -5.81 17.05
C GLY A 613 -21.30 -6.58 16.63
N ILE A 614 -21.39 -7.92 16.61
CA ILE A 614 -20.28 -8.81 16.22
C ILE A 614 -19.81 -8.50 14.79
N MET A 615 -20.73 -8.40 13.83
CA MET A 615 -20.40 -8.06 12.44
C MET A 615 -19.72 -6.69 12.33
N THR A 616 -20.11 -5.72 13.17
CA THR A 616 -19.46 -4.40 13.18
C THR A 616 -18.04 -4.50 13.73
N PHE A 617 -17.80 -5.29 14.78
CA PHE A 617 -16.46 -5.56 15.29
C PHE A 617 -15.59 -6.20 14.20
N VAL A 618 -16.05 -7.29 13.59
CA VAL A 618 -15.32 -8.00 12.53
C VAL A 618 -15.00 -7.08 11.36
N GLN A 619 -15.97 -6.26 10.94
CA GLN A 619 -15.78 -5.31 9.86
C GLN A 619 -14.73 -4.24 10.21
N VAL A 620 -14.79 -3.64 11.40
CA VAL A 620 -13.90 -2.53 11.77
C VAL A 620 -12.50 -3.05 12.11
N TYR A 621 -12.40 -4.14 12.85
CA TYR A 621 -11.13 -4.66 13.34
C TYR A 621 -10.38 -5.47 12.29
N PHE A 622 -11.01 -6.48 11.69
CA PHE A 622 -10.33 -7.40 10.75
C PHE A 622 -10.41 -6.92 9.30
N ILE A 623 -11.62 -6.73 8.76
CA ILE A 623 -11.80 -6.41 7.32
C ILE A 623 -11.19 -5.05 6.95
N ARG A 624 -11.27 -4.09 7.87
CA ARG A 624 -10.70 -2.75 7.68
C ARG A 624 -9.35 -2.55 8.35
N PHE A 625 -8.69 -3.64 8.76
CA PHE A 625 -7.36 -3.64 9.36
C PHE A 625 -7.21 -2.76 10.61
N GLY A 626 -8.28 -2.53 11.38
CA GLY A 626 -8.24 -1.74 12.62
C GLY A 626 -7.23 -2.25 13.65
N PHE A 627 -6.89 -3.55 13.62
CA PHE A 627 -5.83 -4.12 14.45
C PHE A 627 -4.45 -3.50 14.21
N LEU A 628 -4.19 -2.96 13.01
CA LEU A 628 -2.92 -2.29 12.71
C LEU A 628 -2.73 -1.01 13.53
N ASP A 629 -3.80 -0.41 14.04
CA ASP A 629 -3.74 0.75 14.93
C ASP A 629 -3.47 0.37 16.41
N GLY A 630 -3.25 -0.92 16.71
CA GLY A 630 -2.89 -1.42 18.03
C GLY A 630 -4.04 -1.38 19.04
N ALA A 631 -3.72 -1.15 20.31
CA ALA A 631 -4.69 -1.17 21.42
C ALA A 631 -5.83 -0.16 21.24
N VAL A 632 -5.54 1.05 20.74
CA VAL A 632 -6.57 2.07 20.48
C VAL A 632 -7.48 1.63 19.33
N GLY A 633 -6.93 1.01 18.29
CA GLY A 633 -7.71 0.44 17.18
C GLY A 633 -8.69 -0.65 17.65
N TYR A 634 -8.25 -1.52 18.58
CA TYR A 634 -9.11 -2.51 19.22
C TYR A 634 -10.23 -1.86 20.03
N LEU A 635 -9.89 -0.94 20.93
CA LEU A 635 -10.86 -0.23 21.76
C LEU A 635 -11.93 0.47 20.91
N VAL A 636 -11.53 1.12 19.82
CA VAL A 636 -12.46 1.77 18.89
C VAL A 636 -13.37 0.77 18.19
N ALA A 637 -12.86 -0.39 17.78
CA ALA A 637 -13.68 -1.44 17.19
C ALA A 637 -14.74 -1.95 18.18
N VAL A 638 -14.38 -2.13 19.45
CA VAL A 638 -15.32 -2.48 20.54
C VAL A 638 -16.37 -1.40 20.72
N THR A 639 -15.99 -0.12 20.80
CA THR A 639 -16.93 1.00 20.95
C THR A 639 -17.91 1.08 19.77
N TYR A 640 -17.45 0.85 18.53
CA TYR A 640 -18.34 0.80 17.36
C TYR A 640 -19.30 -0.40 17.40
N ALA A 641 -18.83 -1.56 17.87
CA ALA A 641 -19.66 -2.76 18.02
C ALA A 641 -20.76 -2.53 19.07
N GLN A 642 -20.40 -1.99 20.24
CA GLN A 642 -21.33 -1.59 21.30
C GLN A 642 -22.33 -0.55 20.81
N GLY A 643 -21.88 0.52 20.14
CA GLY A 643 -22.77 1.53 19.59
C GLY A 643 -23.73 0.98 18.52
N SER A 644 -23.31 -0.03 17.76
CA SER A 644 -24.19 -0.73 16.83
C SER A 644 -25.22 -1.59 17.55
N PHE A 645 -24.79 -2.40 18.52
CA PHE A 645 -25.66 -3.21 19.36
C PHE A 645 -26.72 -2.33 20.06
N ASN A 646 -26.28 -1.30 20.80
CA ASN A 646 -27.13 -0.40 21.57
C ASN A 646 -28.21 0.27 20.72
N LYS A 647 -27.88 0.65 19.48
CA LYS A 647 -28.83 1.26 18.55
C LYS A 647 -29.97 0.31 18.18
N TYR A 648 -29.67 -0.96 17.93
CA TYR A 648 -30.69 -1.94 17.53
C TYR A 648 -31.40 -2.54 18.74
N ALA A 649 -30.73 -2.66 19.90
CA ALA A 649 -31.36 -3.00 21.17
C ALA A 649 -32.38 -1.91 21.58
N GLY A 650 -32.02 -0.63 21.47
CA GLY A 650 -32.96 0.47 21.69
C GLY A 650 -34.12 0.51 20.69
N LEU A 651 -33.93 0.03 19.45
CA LEU A 651 -35.03 -0.11 18.50
C LEU A 651 -35.97 -1.26 18.88
N TRP A 652 -35.42 -2.34 19.42
CA TRP A 652 -36.19 -3.47 19.94
C TRP A 652 -37.03 -3.06 21.16
N THR A 653 -36.49 -2.27 22.09
CA THR A 653 -37.26 -1.79 23.26
C THR A 653 -38.46 -0.93 22.82
N LEU A 654 -38.25 0.04 21.92
CA LEU A 654 -39.34 0.86 21.36
C LEU A 654 -40.41 0.00 20.66
N THR A 655 -40.00 -1.00 19.87
CA THR A 655 -40.91 -1.93 19.18
C THR A 655 -41.70 -2.79 20.18
N ARG A 656 -41.07 -3.23 21.27
CA ARG A 656 -41.72 -4.05 22.30
C ARG A 656 -42.77 -3.25 23.06
N THR A 657 -42.46 -2.00 23.42
CA THR A 657 -43.41 -1.10 24.09
C THR A 657 -44.63 -0.81 23.21
N GLU A 658 -44.44 -0.56 21.91
CA GLU A 658 -45.54 -0.41 20.95
C GLU A 658 -46.46 -1.64 20.90
N ARG A 659 -45.88 -2.85 20.90
CA ARG A 659 -46.67 -4.10 20.89
C ARG A 659 -47.49 -4.29 22.15
N ARG A 660 -46.90 -4.02 23.32
CA ARG A 660 -47.58 -4.12 24.61
C ARG A 660 -48.71 -3.09 24.76
N MET A 661 -48.67 -1.99 24.02
CA MET A 661 -49.76 -1.01 23.99
C MET A 661 -50.85 -1.33 22.95
N ARG A 662 -50.59 -2.27 22.02
CA ARG A 662 -51.52 -2.64 20.94
C ARG A 662 -52.26 -3.96 21.17
N GLY A 663 -51.74 -4.81 22.05
CA GLY A 663 -52.41 -6.02 22.53
C GLY A 663 -52.60 -5.90 24.02
#